data_AF-A0A1C5PKN2-F1
#
_entry.id   AF-A0A1C5PKN2-F1
#
_cell.length_a   1.000
_cell.length_b   1.000
_cell.length_c   1.000
_cell.angle_alpha   90.00
_cell.angle_beta   90.00
_cell.angle_gamma   90.00
#
_symmetry.space_group_name_H-M   'P 1'
#
loop_
_entity.id
_entity.type
_entity.pdbx_description
1 polymer ?
#
loop_
_entity_poly.entity_id
_entity_poly.type
_entity_poly.pdbx_seq_one_letter_code
_entity_poly.pdbx_strand_id
1 'polypeptide(L)'
;MAHILKDYIALLDRSGLLAAPIPREIDQTAPVALVSYDSREVVPGTLFLCKGAHFKPEFLEMAQERGALAYVSQVPYPQSDLPCLQVHDMRSAIAPLADLFYGHPSGKLKVIGLTGTKGKSSTAYYLKYILDEYMAEREKPESGIISSIDTYDGVERFESHLTTPEPLELQRHFAHGVEAGMEYLTMEVSSQALKYHRTLCTEFAAACFLNIGLDHISPIEHPDFEDYFSSKLKIFSQGAVNCVNLDCDYADRVLEAARAAGRPLFTFSQKDQEADVYASQVRKRGNDILFRVRTRRYLREFRLTMPGLFNVENALAAIAVCEALNIPERCVYVGLMKARVPGRMEIYSNADETVTAIVDYAHNRMSFETLFRSVQAEYPGRRIVTVFGCPGKKALDRRKDLGEISGKYSDLVVLTEEDSGEEDTLDICREIASYVAGQNCEWSIEPNRGEAIRQAVLGCHVPSVLLITGKGAETRQKRGNEYVDTPSDVDYVQAFLREYDVQHGLDGMEKVRNLLSILPILNRHEGKTVVVKYGGSAIGAEAALDTTLQDVAALRMVGMRVVLVHGGGKHITALLDKLQVPTRFENGYRVTDEAALEAAEMALSAQVNKAIVRDLARLEVSGVGISGKDGGLITAVVKDPALGRVGSITRVDPRVLTTLLDGDFVPVVSPIALGEDGDGLNCNADDAARAVAEALGAESLVFLTDVGGILIDSHNSKTAVDHMDVKRAEELIDTGLIAGGMVPKVRGCIHAIRAGVGQVSILDGRVEHSLLLHMLGQRASGTTITG
;
A
#
# COMPACT_ATOMS: atom_id res chain seq x y z
N MET A 1 -6.22 44.30 30.62
CA MET A 1 -5.98 45.76 30.60
C MET A 1 -4.84 46.00 29.63
N ALA A 2 -4.93 47.00 28.75
CA ALA A 2 -3.82 47.36 27.88
C ALA A 2 -2.65 47.90 28.72
N HIS A 3 -1.44 47.47 28.41
CA HIS A 3 -0.22 47.97 29.05
C HIS A 3 0.03 49.43 28.64
N ILE A 4 0.55 50.22 29.57
CA ILE A 4 0.95 51.60 29.29
C ILE A 4 2.42 51.65 28.88
N LEU A 5 2.84 52.72 28.21
CA LEU A 5 4.21 52.84 27.69
C LEU A 5 5.28 52.67 28.79
N LYS A 6 4.99 53.11 30.02
CA LYS A 6 5.86 52.91 31.19
C LYS A 6 6.21 51.43 31.43
N ASP A 7 5.29 50.51 31.18
CA ASP A 7 5.51 49.08 31.38
C ASP A 7 6.57 48.54 30.41
N TYR A 8 6.53 48.98 29.14
CA TYR A 8 7.50 48.62 28.11
C TYR A 8 8.88 49.22 28.39
N ILE A 9 8.93 50.48 28.83
CA ILE A 9 10.18 51.13 29.24
C ILE A 9 10.81 50.36 30.42
N ALA A 10 10.02 50.03 31.44
CA ALA A 10 10.49 49.26 32.60
C ALA A 10 10.92 47.83 32.22
N LEU A 11 10.31 47.23 31.19
CA LEU A 11 10.75 45.95 30.64
C LEU A 11 12.12 46.07 29.98
N LEU A 12 12.31 47.05 29.09
CA LEU A 12 13.57 47.28 28.40
C LEU A 12 14.71 47.62 29.39
N ASP A 13 14.41 48.42 30.42
CA ASP A 13 15.37 48.78 31.47
C ASP A 13 15.79 47.57 32.31
N ARG A 14 14.83 46.78 32.83
CA ARG A 14 15.12 45.56 33.60
C ARG A 14 15.85 44.49 32.79
N SER A 15 15.66 44.50 31.47
CA SER A 15 16.35 43.59 30.55
C SER A 15 17.74 44.10 30.14
N GLY A 16 18.15 45.29 30.62
CA GLY A 16 19.43 45.91 30.29
C GLY A 16 19.56 46.31 28.82
N LEU A 17 18.44 46.54 28.14
CA LEU A 17 18.41 46.79 26.69
C LEU A 17 18.44 48.28 26.33
N LEU A 18 18.07 49.19 27.25
CA LEU A 18 18.07 50.63 26.97
C LEU A 18 19.50 51.16 26.76
N ALA A 19 19.70 51.86 25.64
CA ALA A 19 20.99 52.41 25.23
C ALA A 19 21.14 53.91 25.51
N ALA A 20 20.04 54.61 25.80
CA ALA A 20 20.02 56.03 26.08
C ALA A 20 18.93 56.37 27.12
N PRO A 21 19.03 57.55 27.77
CA PRO A 21 17.98 58.03 28.65
C PRO A 21 16.65 58.21 27.90
N ILE A 22 15.54 57.95 28.60
CA ILE A 22 14.20 58.10 28.06
C ILE A 22 13.92 59.59 27.71
N PRO A 23 13.39 59.89 26.51
CA PRO A 23 13.02 61.26 26.13
C PRO A 23 12.04 61.89 27.13
N ARG A 24 12.27 63.15 27.53
CA ARG A 24 11.44 63.84 28.53
C ARG A 24 10.01 64.14 28.05
N GLU A 25 9.81 64.20 26.74
CA GLU A 25 8.56 64.61 26.09
C GLU A 25 7.58 63.45 25.88
N ILE A 26 7.98 62.23 26.24
CA ILE A 26 7.18 61.02 26.04
C ILE A 26 6.12 60.86 27.15
N ASP A 27 4.85 60.74 26.77
CA ASP A 27 3.78 60.40 27.73
C ASP A 27 3.86 58.92 28.10
N GLN A 28 4.49 58.64 29.25
CA GLN A 28 4.64 57.27 29.76
C GLN A 28 3.31 56.66 30.24
N THR A 29 2.27 57.46 30.44
CA THR A 29 0.95 57.00 30.89
C THR A 29 0.01 56.63 29.75
N ALA A 30 0.40 56.92 28.51
CA ALA A 30 -0.38 56.56 27.33
C ALA A 30 -0.49 55.04 27.17
N PRO A 31 -1.70 54.51 26.88
CA PRO A 31 -1.89 53.09 26.59
C PRO A 31 -1.22 52.73 25.25
N VAL A 32 -0.55 51.58 25.21
CA VAL A 32 -0.01 51.03 23.96
C VAL A 32 -1.11 50.21 23.30
N ALA A 33 -1.63 50.72 22.17
CA ALA A 33 -2.73 50.08 21.44
C ALA A 33 -2.25 48.92 20.56
N LEU A 34 -1.01 48.98 20.09
CA LEU A 34 -0.39 47.97 19.23
C LEU A 34 1.13 48.01 19.40
N VAL A 35 1.80 46.87 19.25
CA VAL A 35 3.24 46.80 18.99
C VAL A 35 3.43 46.21 17.60
N SER A 36 4.08 46.93 16.68
CA SER A 36 4.25 46.45 15.31
C SER A 36 5.53 47.00 14.66
N TYR A 37 6.11 46.24 13.73
CA TYR A 37 7.12 46.72 12.78
C TYR A 37 6.55 46.91 11.37
N ASP A 38 5.27 46.64 11.15
CA ASP A 38 4.60 46.86 9.86
C ASP A 38 3.90 48.22 9.85
N SER A 39 4.45 49.16 9.09
CA SER A 39 3.91 50.53 9.00
C SER A 39 2.49 50.57 8.43
N ARG A 40 2.05 49.50 7.74
CA ARG A 40 0.70 49.39 7.16
C ARG A 40 -0.37 49.04 8.21
N GLU A 41 0.03 48.50 9.36
CA GLU A 41 -0.87 48.09 10.45
C GLU A 41 -0.96 49.12 11.57
N VAL A 42 -0.12 50.17 11.53
CA VAL A 42 -0.06 51.19 12.58
C VAL A 42 -1.41 51.87 12.78
N VAL A 43 -1.79 51.97 14.05
CA VAL A 43 -2.96 52.69 14.57
C VAL A 43 -2.53 53.70 15.64
N PRO A 44 -3.33 54.74 15.94
CA PRO A 44 -3.04 55.67 17.02
C PRO A 44 -2.68 54.97 18.33
N GLY A 45 -1.52 55.27 18.91
CA GLY A 45 -1.02 54.62 20.12
C GLY A 45 -0.13 53.40 19.88
N THR A 46 0.32 53.15 18.65
CA THR A 46 1.26 52.06 18.33
C THR A 46 2.67 52.37 18.85
N LEU A 47 3.32 51.39 19.49
CA LEU A 47 4.76 51.37 19.70
C LEU A 47 5.43 50.71 18.48
N PHE A 48 6.09 51.52 17.65
CA PHE A 48 6.62 51.06 16.36
C PHE A 48 8.05 50.51 16.49
N LEU A 49 8.37 49.39 15.86
CA LEU A 49 9.69 48.76 15.96
C LEU A 49 10.50 48.91 14.66
N CYS A 50 11.60 49.65 14.70
CA CYS A 50 12.51 49.81 13.55
C CYS A 50 13.42 48.57 13.41
N LYS A 51 12.91 47.54 12.74
CA LYS A 51 13.56 46.23 12.62
C LYS A 51 14.40 46.08 11.34
N GLY A 52 15.61 45.54 11.49
CA GLY A 52 16.43 45.00 10.39
C GLY A 52 17.56 45.93 9.91
N ALA A 53 18.62 45.33 9.37
CA ALA A 53 19.79 46.05 8.87
C ALA A 53 19.51 46.93 7.63
N HIS A 54 18.40 46.67 6.95
CA HIS A 54 17.93 47.40 5.77
C HIS A 54 16.66 48.20 6.06
N PHE A 55 16.42 48.57 7.32
CA PHE A 55 15.28 49.40 7.69
C PHE A 55 15.32 50.73 6.91
N LYS A 56 14.15 51.12 6.41
CA LYS A 56 13.96 52.29 5.56
C LYS A 56 13.23 53.39 6.34
N PRO A 57 13.82 54.60 6.50
CA PRO A 57 13.19 55.77 7.12
C PRO A 57 11.72 56.02 6.78
N GLU A 58 11.33 55.76 5.54
CA GLU A 58 10.00 56.00 4.99
C GLU A 58 8.91 55.19 5.72
N PHE A 59 9.27 54.02 6.28
CA PHE A 59 8.34 53.23 7.10
C PHE A 59 8.06 53.88 8.47
N LEU A 60 9.06 54.58 9.03
CA LEU A 60 8.88 55.33 10.28
C LEU A 60 8.05 56.60 10.04
N GLU A 61 8.27 57.30 8.93
CA GLU A 61 7.45 58.45 8.53
C GLU A 61 5.97 58.04 8.39
N MET A 62 5.70 56.93 7.70
CA MET A 62 4.36 56.37 7.59
C MET A 62 3.75 55.98 8.95
N ALA A 63 4.56 55.43 9.86
CA ALA A 63 4.10 55.10 11.21
C ALA A 63 3.76 56.36 12.02
N GLN A 64 4.55 57.43 11.89
CA GLN A 64 4.28 58.73 12.51
C GLN A 64 2.98 59.34 11.99
N GLU A 65 2.77 59.37 10.67
CA GLU A 65 1.54 59.89 10.05
C GLU A 65 0.28 59.15 10.51
N ARG A 66 0.42 57.85 10.83
CA ARG A 66 -0.67 57.00 11.31
C ARG A 66 -0.87 57.03 12.83
N GLY A 67 -0.09 57.83 13.54
CA GLY A 67 -0.26 58.09 14.97
C GLY A 67 0.48 57.13 15.90
N ALA A 68 1.63 56.58 15.48
CA ALA A 68 2.52 55.89 16.41
C ALA A 68 2.88 56.82 17.59
N LEU A 69 2.95 56.26 18.79
CA LEU A 69 3.23 56.97 20.04
C LEU A 69 4.73 57.23 20.22
N ALA A 70 5.54 56.23 19.85
CA ALA A 70 6.98 56.20 19.96
C ALA A 70 7.53 55.11 19.05
N TYR A 71 8.84 55.11 18.81
CA TYR A 71 9.51 53.99 18.13
C TYR A 71 10.69 53.44 18.93
N VAL A 72 10.97 52.16 18.74
CA VAL A 72 12.13 51.45 19.31
C VAL A 72 13.15 51.22 18.21
N SER A 73 14.40 51.60 18.44
CA SER A 73 15.47 51.47 17.45
C SER A 73 16.85 51.38 18.10
N GLN A 74 17.82 50.80 17.40
CA GLN A 74 19.23 50.88 17.78
C GLN A 74 19.84 52.27 17.57
N VAL A 75 19.32 53.01 16.60
CA VAL A 75 19.78 54.34 16.23
C VAL A 75 18.60 55.32 16.17
N PRO A 76 18.77 56.57 16.61
CA PRO A 76 17.76 57.59 16.39
C PRO A 76 17.67 57.95 14.90
N TYR A 77 16.46 58.28 14.45
CA TYR A 77 16.14 58.73 13.10
C TYR A 77 15.78 60.23 13.14
N PRO A 78 16.70 61.15 12.79
CA PRO A 78 16.50 62.59 12.97
C PRO A 78 15.35 63.20 12.15
N GLN A 79 14.89 62.51 11.11
CA GLN A 79 13.79 62.93 10.24
C GLN A 79 12.40 62.65 10.84
N SER A 80 12.31 61.97 11.98
CA SER A 80 11.06 61.70 12.68
C SER A 80 10.98 62.49 13.99
N ASP A 81 9.83 63.11 14.24
CA ASP A 81 9.53 63.83 15.49
C ASP A 81 9.06 62.88 16.60
N LEU A 82 8.91 61.58 16.31
CA LEU A 82 8.50 60.60 17.30
C LEU A 82 9.59 60.39 18.37
N PRO A 83 9.22 60.21 19.64
CA PRO A 83 10.15 59.80 20.68
C PRO A 83 10.81 58.45 20.37
N CYS A 84 12.15 58.40 20.45
CA CYS A 84 12.93 57.18 20.28
C CYS A 84 13.21 56.51 21.64
N LEU A 85 12.80 55.25 21.79
CA LEU A 85 13.31 54.34 22.81
C LEU A 85 14.53 53.61 22.24
N GLN A 86 15.71 54.18 22.48
CA GLN A 86 16.95 53.63 21.93
C GLN A 86 17.38 52.37 22.69
N VAL A 87 17.66 51.29 21.96
CA VAL A 87 18.10 49.99 22.52
C VAL A 87 19.45 49.54 21.97
N HIS A 88 20.17 48.69 22.70
CA HIS A 88 21.46 48.15 22.25
C HIS A 88 21.33 47.05 21.19
N ASP A 89 20.25 46.26 21.26
CA ASP A 89 19.98 45.17 20.33
C ASP A 89 18.48 45.05 20.05
N MET A 90 18.09 45.35 18.81
CA MET A 90 16.70 45.20 18.37
C MET A 90 16.24 43.74 18.39
N ARG A 91 17.13 42.77 18.10
CA ARG A 91 16.73 41.36 18.03
C ARG A 91 16.30 40.84 19.40
N SER A 92 17.05 41.17 20.45
CA SER A 92 16.71 40.83 21.82
C SER A 92 15.52 41.62 22.38
N ALA A 93 15.19 42.78 21.81
CA ALA A 93 14.08 43.62 22.27
C ALA A 93 12.70 43.19 21.75
N ILE A 94 12.59 42.67 20.52
CA ILE A 94 11.28 42.42 19.89
C ILE A 94 10.48 41.36 20.65
N ALA A 95 11.09 40.23 21.03
CA ALA A 95 10.38 39.13 21.68
C ALA A 95 9.78 39.52 23.06
N PRO A 96 10.52 40.17 23.97
CA PRO A 96 9.94 40.70 25.22
C PRO A 96 8.81 41.71 25.01
N LEU A 97 8.97 42.64 24.06
CA LEU A 97 7.94 43.65 23.77
C LEU A 97 6.66 42.99 23.22
N ALA A 98 6.80 41.99 22.35
CA ALA A 98 5.69 41.20 21.84
C ALA A 98 4.99 40.41 22.96
N ASP A 99 5.77 39.72 23.80
CA ASP A 99 5.24 38.91 24.91
C ASP A 99 4.45 39.74 25.93
N LEU A 100 4.95 40.93 26.27
CA LEU A 100 4.24 41.87 27.14
C LEU A 100 2.93 42.33 26.51
N PHE A 101 2.94 42.67 25.21
CA PHE A 101 1.74 43.14 24.52
C PHE A 101 0.63 42.08 24.48
N TYR A 102 0.97 40.83 24.19
CA TYR A 102 0.02 39.71 24.15
C TYR A 102 -0.25 39.07 25.52
N GLY A 103 0.36 39.58 26.59
CA GLY A 103 0.10 39.15 27.96
C GLY A 103 0.56 37.71 28.26
N HIS A 104 1.76 37.37 27.80
CA HIS A 104 2.44 36.09 27.99
C HIS A 104 1.58 34.84 27.66
N PRO A 105 1.15 34.69 26.39
CA PRO A 105 0.22 33.64 25.99
C PRO A 105 0.79 32.23 26.11
N SER A 106 2.11 32.05 25.94
CA SER A 106 2.77 30.74 26.09
C SER A 106 2.73 30.19 27.53
N GLY A 107 2.52 31.04 28.55
CA GLY A 107 2.25 30.58 29.92
C GLY A 107 0.81 30.06 30.15
N LYS A 108 -0.10 30.24 29.19
CA LYS A 108 -1.50 29.80 29.24
C LYS A 108 -1.81 28.69 28.23
N LEU A 109 -1.00 28.56 27.19
CA LEU A 109 -1.10 27.57 26.12
C LEU A 109 0.09 26.61 26.21
N LYS A 110 -0.14 25.29 26.17
CA LYS A 110 0.97 24.32 26.20
C LYS A 110 1.63 24.24 24.82
N VAL A 111 2.65 25.09 24.62
CA VAL A 111 3.44 25.11 23.37
C VAL A 111 4.48 23.99 23.37
N ILE A 112 4.56 23.21 22.30
CA ILE A 112 5.57 22.15 22.13
C ILE A 112 6.54 22.57 21.03
N GLY A 113 7.83 22.68 21.38
CA GLY A 113 8.88 23.11 20.46
C GLY A 113 9.70 21.93 19.93
N LEU A 114 9.80 21.81 18.60
CA LEU A 114 10.59 20.75 17.94
C LEU A 114 11.77 21.33 17.18
N THR A 115 13.00 20.90 17.50
CA THR A 115 14.18 21.25 16.70
C THR A 115 14.94 20.02 16.21
N GLY A 116 15.69 20.23 15.14
CA GLY A 116 16.52 19.23 14.49
C GLY A 116 16.82 19.61 13.05
N THR A 117 17.71 18.88 12.41
CA THR A 117 17.96 19.03 10.96
C THR A 117 16.76 18.47 10.20
N LYS A 118 16.37 17.21 10.46
CA LYS A 118 15.27 16.51 9.79
C LYS A 118 14.16 16.09 10.77
N GLY A 119 12.97 15.79 10.22
CA GLY A 119 11.88 15.14 10.95
C GLY A 119 10.98 16.07 11.77
N LYS A 120 11.24 17.39 11.77
CA LYS A 120 10.45 18.39 12.52
C LYS A 120 8.97 18.36 12.12
N SER A 121 8.68 18.53 10.82
CA SER A 121 7.31 18.54 10.31
C SER A 121 6.59 17.21 10.54
N SER A 122 7.25 16.08 10.28
CA SER A 122 6.65 14.75 10.52
C SER A 122 6.30 14.54 11.99
N THR A 123 7.21 14.91 12.90
CA THR A 123 6.98 14.82 14.35
C THR A 123 5.89 15.80 14.81
N ALA A 124 5.86 17.01 14.25
CA ALA A 124 4.83 18.02 14.56
C ALA A 124 3.43 17.51 14.25
N TYR A 125 3.28 16.88 13.08
CA TYR A 125 2.02 16.28 12.66
C TYR A 125 1.67 15.02 13.45
N TYR A 126 2.63 14.17 13.81
CA TYR A 126 2.36 13.08 14.75
C TYR A 126 1.79 13.60 16.06
N LEU A 127 2.38 14.65 16.63
CA LEU A 127 1.85 15.30 17.83
C LEU A 127 0.47 15.92 17.60
N LYS A 128 0.25 16.62 16.47
CA LYS A 128 -1.07 17.17 16.09
C LYS A 128 -2.15 16.10 16.13
N TYR A 129 -1.96 14.97 15.44
CA TYR A 129 -2.95 13.89 15.41
C TYR A 129 -3.17 13.23 16.78
N ILE A 130 -2.11 13.04 17.56
CA ILE A 130 -2.22 12.48 18.92
C ILE A 130 -2.97 13.44 19.86
N LEU A 131 -2.63 14.72 19.81
CA LEU A 131 -3.22 15.74 20.66
C LEU A 131 -4.66 16.03 20.25
N ASP A 132 -4.98 16.03 18.96
CA ASP A 132 -6.36 16.18 18.49
C ASP A 132 -7.24 15.02 18.97
N GLU A 133 -6.74 13.78 18.94
CA GLU A 133 -7.45 12.64 19.53
C GLU A 133 -7.67 12.84 21.03
N TYR A 134 -6.63 13.30 21.75
CA TYR A 134 -6.73 13.58 23.18
C TYR A 134 -7.69 14.73 23.52
N MET A 135 -7.75 15.75 22.67
CA MET A 135 -8.64 16.90 22.82
C MET A 135 -10.09 16.55 22.48
N ALA A 136 -10.30 15.74 21.42
CA ALA A 136 -11.61 15.24 21.02
C ALA A 136 -12.25 14.38 22.12
N GLU A 137 -11.50 13.48 22.77
CA GLU A 137 -11.99 12.69 23.91
C GLU A 137 -12.42 13.56 25.11
N ARG A 138 -11.96 14.81 25.17
CA ARG A 138 -12.27 15.78 26.24
C ARG A 138 -13.23 16.87 25.78
N GLU A 139 -13.82 16.72 24.59
CA GLU A 139 -14.75 17.68 23.97
C GLU A 139 -14.16 19.11 23.90
N LYS A 140 -12.86 19.21 23.59
CA LYS A 140 -12.14 20.48 23.45
C LYS A 140 -11.78 20.77 21.99
N PRO A 141 -11.48 22.04 21.65
CA PRO A 141 -10.99 22.41 20.33
C PRO A 141 -9.74 21.59 19.92
N GLU A 142 -9.58 21.38 18.62
CA GLU A 142 -8.36 20.75 18.08
C GLU A 142 -7.11 21.54 18.49
N SER A 143 -5.96 20.86 18.54
CA SER A 143 -4.68 21.48 18.86
C SER A 143 -4.16 22.34 17.70
N GLY A 144 -3.38 23.37 18.01
CA GLY A 144 -2.75 24.23 17.02
C GLY A 144 -1.47 23.63 16.43
N ILE A 145 -1.05 24.13 15.26
CA ILE A 145 0.23 23.80 14.64
C ILE A 145 0.86 25.03 13.97
N ILE A 146 2.18 25.19 14.13
CA ILE A 146 2.99 26.14 13.34
C ILE A 146 4.12 25.34 12.71
N SER A 147 3.97 24.97 11.44
CA SER A 147 4.92 24.11 10.72
C SER A 147 5.45 24.78 9.45
N SER A 148 6.39 24.11 8.78
CA SER A 148 6.81 24.53 7.44
C SER A 148 5.77 24.27 6.34
N ILE A 149 4.67 23.58 6.64
CA ILE A 149 3.60 23.25 5.69
C ILE A 149 2.49 24.29 5.84
N ASP A 150 1.87 24.32 7.01
CA ASP A 150 0.78 25.22 7.35
C ASP A 150 0.86 25.70 8.79
N THR A 151 0.11 26.76 9.05
CA THR A 151 -0.13 27.32 10.37
C THR A 151 -1.63 27.28 10.65
N TYR A 152 -1.98 26.74 11.82
CA TYR A 152 -3.32 26.78 12.38
C TYR A 152 -3.26 27.14 13.86
N ASP A 153 -3.86 28.26 14.23
CA ASP A 153 -3.81 28.83 15.58
C ASP A 153 -5.18 28.93 16.26
N GLY A 154 -6.21 28.35 15.64
CA GLY A 154 -7.60 28.39 16.12
C GLY A 154 -8.45 29.48 15.48
N VAL A 155 -7.81 30.49 14.89
CA VAL A 155 -8.48 31.61 14.21
C VAL A 155 -8.13 31.61 12.72
N GLU A 156 -6.85 31.47 12.40
CA GLU A 156 -6.30 31.47 11.06
C GLU A 156 -5.86 30.07 10.65
N ARG A 157 -6.03 29.72 9.37
CA ARG A 157 -5.45 28.53 8.74
C ARG A 157 -4.90 28.90 7.37
N PHE A 158 -3.59 28.84 7.21
CA PHE A 158 -2.92 29.23 5.97
C PHE A 158 -1.60 28.48 5.75
N GLU A 159 -1.14 28.47 4.50
CA GLU A 159 0.14 27.89 4.10
C GLU A 159 1.33 28.73 4.63
N SER A 160 2.29 28.08 5.28
CA SER A 160 3.37 28.77 5.98
C SER A 160 4.44 29.33 5.03
N HIS A 161 4.82 30.59 5.22
CA HIS A 161 5.94 31.21 4.50
C HIS A 161 7.30 31.04 5.21
N LEU A 162 7.28 30.82 6.53
CA LEU A 162 8.46 30.59 7.35
C LEU A 162 8.23 29.39 8.25
N THR A 163 9.24 28.54 8.43
CA THR A 163 9.19 27.41 9.38
C THR A 163 8.94 27.88 10.81
N THR A 164 9.50 29.03 11.18
CA THR A 164 9.27 29.66 12.48
C THR A 164 9.05 31.16 12.25
N PRO A 165 7.82 31.67 12.49
CA PRO A 165 7.50 33.09 12.38
C PRO A 165 8.36 33.98 13.28
N GLU A 166 8.28 35.28 13.03
CA GLU A 166 8.92 36.31 13.83
C GLU A 166 8.19 36.52 15.18
N PRO A 167 8.82 37.15 16.20
CA PRO A 167 8.26 37.12 17.56
C PRO A 167 6.87 37.73 17.73
N LEU A 168 6.51 38.78 16.96
CA LEU A 168 5.20 39.41 17.08
C LEU A 168 4.10 38.47 16.57
N GLU A 169 4.34 37.84 15.43
CA GLU A 169 3.45 36.86 14.81
C GLU A 169 3.34 35.61 15.69
N LEU A 170 4.45 35.10 16.24
CA LEU A 170 4.43 33.98 17.17
C LEU A 170 3.54 34.27 18.39
N GLN A 171 3.74 35.40 19.06
CA GLN A 171 2.95 35.75 20.23
C GLN A 171 1.48 36.01 19.88
N ARG A 172 1.20 36.56 18.69
CA ARG A 172 -0.17 36.69 18.15
C ARG A 172 -0.83 35.34 17.96
N HIS A 173 -0.16 34.39 17.30
CA HIS A 173 -0.68 33.04 17.09
C HIS A 173 -0.93 32.32 18.42
N PHE A 174 -0.05 32.47 19.41
CA PHE A 174 -0.30 31.91 20.73
C PHE A 174 -1.50 32.58 21.43
N ALA A 175 -1.65 33.90 21.30
CA ALA A 175 -2.80 34.63 21.84
C ALA A 175 -4.12 34.17 21.20
N HIS A 176 -4.16 34.02 19.87
CA HIS A 176 -5.29 33.42 19.16
C HIS A 176 -5.64 32.03 19.70
N GLY A 177 -4.64 31.17 19.91
CA GLY A 177 -4.87 29.84 20.47
C GLY A 177 -5.49 29.89 21.87
N VAL A 178 -5.02 30.80 22.73
CA VAL A 178 -5.59 31.02 24.07
C VAL A 178 -7.04 31.51 23.98
N GLU A 179 -7.32 32.48 23.11
CA GLU A 179 -8.66 33.06 22.90
C GLU A 179 -9.64 32.03 22.32
N ALA A 180 -9.18 31.16 21.42
CA ALA A 180 -9.94 30.06 20.85
C ALA A 180 -10.15 28.89 21.83
N GLY A 181 -9.56 28.94 23.03
CA GLY A 181 -9.66 27.89 24.04
C GLY A 181 -8.82 26.64 23.76
N MET A 182 -7.80 26.75 22.90
CA MET A 182 -6.85 25.67 22.66
C MET A 182 -6.01 25.37 23.91
N GLU A 183 -5.74 24.10 24.16
CA GLU A 183 -4.86 23.69 25.28
C GLU A 183 -3.43 23.43 24.81
N TYR A 184 -3.24 23.02 23.56
CA TYR A 184 -1.94 22.62 23.00
C TYR A 184 -1.70 23.27 21.63
N LEU A 185 -0.44 23.64 21.38
CA LEU A 185 0.03 24.05 20.06
C LEU A 185 1.42 23.48 19.82
N THR A 186 1.62 22.80 18.69
CA THR A 186 2.92 22.23 18.33
C THR A 186 3.61 23.11 17.29
N MET A 187 4.90 23.40 17.46
CA MET A 187 5.63 24.24 16.51
C MET A 187 7.02 23.74 16.16
N GLU A 188 7.43 24.03 14.92
CA GLU A 188 8.80 23.85 14.47
C GLU A 188 9.69 25.02 14.90
N VAL A 189 10.84 24.69 15.50
CA VAL A 189 11.81 25.67 16.00
C VAL A 189 13.10 25.53 15.19
N SER A 190 13.24 26.39 14.18
CA SER A 190 14.44 26.47 13.32
C SER A 190 15.68 26.95 14.09
N SER A 191 16.87 26.59 13.61
CA SER A 191 18.13 27.08 14.22
C SER A 191 18.25 28.60 14.12
N GLN A 192 17.78 29.20 13.02
CA GLN A 192 17.73 30.64 12.84
C GLN A 192 16.82 31.31 13.88
N ALA A 193 15.66 30.72 14.20
CA ALA A 193 14.77 31.26 15.21
C ALA A 193 15.44 31.31 16.59
N LEU A 194 16.19 30.28 16.95
CA LEU A 194 16.95 30.24 18.21
C LEU A 194 18.17 31.17 18.19
N LYS A 195 18.84 31.30 17.03
CA LYS A 195 19.98 32.21 16.84
C LYS A 195 19.55 33.67 16.96
N TYR A 196 18.43 34.03 16.35
CA TYR A 196 17.93 35.40 16.27
C TYR A 196 16.82 35.71 17.28
N HIS A 197 16.72 34.91 18.35
CA HIS A 197 15.84 35.17 19.50
C HIS A 197 14.35 35.25 19.18
N ARG A 198 13.88 34.61 18.09
CA ARG A 198 12.46 34.62 17.71
C ARG A 198 11.56 34.01 18.79
N THR A 199 12.03 32.97 19.46
CA THR A 199 11.28 32.24 20.50
C THR A 199 11.69 32.64 21.93
N LEU A 200 12.50 33.70 22.13
CA LEU A 200 13.15 33.97 23.42
C LEU A 200 12.19 34.04 24.63
N CYS A 201 10.95 34.49 24.43
CA CYS A 201 9.90 34.59 25.45
C CYS A 201 8.80 33.54 25.28
N THR A 202 9.11 32.40 24.67
CA THR A 202 8.20 31.27 24.53
C THR A 202 8.51 30.22 25.60
N GLU A 203 7.56 29.95 26.49
CA GLU A 203 7.63 28.82 27.41
C GLU A 203 7.16 27.55 26.70
N PHE A 204 8.08 26.61 26.46
CA PHE A 204 7.72 25.33 25.89
C PHE A 204 7.28 24.38 27.00
N ALA A 205 6.03 23.92 26.96
CA ALA A 205 5.55 22.82 27.79
C ALA A 205 6.40 21.56 27.59
N ALA A 206 6.92 21.33 26.37
CA ALA A 206 7.97 20.36 26.09
C ALA A 206 8.85 20.84 24.92
N ALA A 207 10.17 20.65 25.03
CA ALA A 207 11.13 20.91 23.98
C ALA A 207 11.80 19.61 23.53
N CYS A 208 11.79 19.31 22.23
CA CYS A 208 12.34 18.06 21.68
C CYS A 208 13.47 18.32 20.69
N PHE A 209 14.57 17.60 20.86
CA PHE A 209 15.71 17.60 19.94
C PHE A 209 15.76 16.27 19.16
N LEU A 210 15.53 16.34 17.85
CA LEU A 210 15.39 15.16 16.99
C LEU A 210 16.74 14.61 16.51
N ASN A 211 17.56 15.47 15.90
CA ASN A 211 18.84 15.10 15.29
C ASN A 211 19.63 16.36 14.90
N ILE A 212 20.91 16.16 14.57
CA ILE A 212 21.80 17.17 14.02
C ILE A 212 22.59 16.58 12.85
N GLY A 213 22.89 17.40 11.84
CA GLY A 213 23.67 17.05 10.66
C GLY A 213 23.98 18.32 9.87
N LEU A 214 24.95 18.27 8.96
CA LEU A 214 25.39 19.44 8.17
C LEU A 214 24.25 20.01 7.32
N ASP A 215 23.74 21.17 7.69
CA ASP A 215 22.66 21.90 7.00
C ASP A 215 22.72 23.38 7.41
N HIS A 216 22.17 24.27 6.58
CA HIS A 216 22.08 25.72 6.86
C HIS A 216 23.43 26.43 7.17
N ILE A 217 24.56 25.88 6.74
CA ILE A 217 25.90 26.50 6.89
C ILE A 217 26.14 27.44 5.72
N SER A 218 26.15 28.74 6.00
CA SER A 218 26.45 29.80 5.03
C SER A 218 26.86 31.09 5.75
N PRO A 219 27.56 32.02 5.07
CA PRO A 219 27.90 33.33 5.65
C PRO A 219 26.69 34.15 6.13
N ILE A 220 25.48 33.84 5.66
CA ILE A 220 24.26 34.60 5.93
C ILE A 220 23.41 33.92 7.03
N GLU A 221 23.44 32.59 7.12
CA GLU A 221 22.66 31.83 8.11
C GLU A 221 23.50 31.45 9.32
N HIS A 222 24.39 30.47 9.18
CA HIS A 222 25.33 30.01 10.20
C HIS A 222 26.74 29.92 9.61
N PRO A 223 27.73 30.67 10.14
CA PRO A 223 29.07 30.73 9.55
C PRO A 223 29.79 29.38 9.56
N ASP A 224 29.46 28.52 10.54
CA ASP A 224 30.02 27.19 10.68
C ASP A 224 29.03 26.24 11.40
N PHE A 225 29.41 24.96 11.48
CA PHE A 225 28.62 23.92 12.14
C PHE A 225 28.44 24.16 13.65
N GLU A 226 29.42 24.80 14.31
CA GLU A 226 29.35 25.01 15.76
C GLU A 226 28.35 26.11 16.12
N ASP A 227 28.27 27.20 15.34
CA ASP A 227 27.22 28.21 15.48
C ASP A 227 25.82 27.61 15.19
N TYR A 228 25.71 26.75 14.19
CA TYR A 228 24.47 26.03 13.89
C TYR A 228 24.04 25.11 15.03
N PHE A 229 24.97 24.30 15.53
CA PHE A 229 24.69 23.31 16.56
C PHE A 229 24.38 23.98 17.90
N SER A 230 25.23 24.90 18.36
CA SER A 230 25.03 25.65 19.60
C SER A 230 23.74 26.47 19.59
N SER A 231 23.32 26.99 18.43
CA SER A 231 22.03 27.67 18.28
C SER A 231 20.85 26.73 18.57
N LYS A 232 20.86 25.49 18.07
CA LYS A 232 19.77 24.53 18.37
C LYS A 232 19.73 24.12 19.83
N LEU A 233 20.88 23.98 20.49
CA LEU A 233 20.95 23.60 21.91
C LEU A 233 20.27 24.63 22.84
N LYS A 234 20.12 25.90 22.40
CA LYS A 234 19.39 26.94 23.16
C LYS A 234 17.94 26.56 23.47
N ILE A 235 17.32 25.66 22.70
CA ILE A 235 15.92 25.25 22.92
C ILE A 235 15.68 24.69 24.32
N PHE A 236 16.66 23.98 24.89
CA PHE A 236 16.50 23.30 26.19
C PHE A 236 16.30 24.26 27.35
N SER A 237 16.77 25.51 27.24
CA SER A 237 16.57 26.55 28.24
C SER A 237 15.12 27.02 28.34
N GLN A 238 14.34 26.86 27.26
CA GLN A 238 12.95 27.28 27.15
C GLN A 238 11.96 26.13 27.46
N GLY A 239 12.44 24.90 27.59
CA GLY A 239 11.62 23.71 27.89
C GLY A 239 11.31 23.55 29.38
N ALA A 240 10.04 23.35 29.72
CA ALA A 240 9.63 22.88 31.04
C ALA A 240 10.05 21.41 31.26
N VAL A 241 10.04 20.61 30.17
CA VAL A 241 10.62 19.28 30.06
C VAL A 241 11.33 19.15 28.71
N ASN A 242 12.42 18.39 28.68
CA ASN A 242 13.26 18.22 27.51
C ASN A 242 13.23 16.76 27.03
N CYS A 243 13.12 16.54 25.72
CA CYS A 243 13.17 15.23 25.07
C CYS A 243 14.37 15.15 24.12
N VAL A 244 15.17 14.08 24.23
CA VAL A 244 16.42 13.93 23.45
C VAL A 244 16.50 12.57 22.76
N ASN A 245 16.78 12.58 21.46
CA ASN A 245 17.12 11.38 20.70
C ASN A 245 18.54 10.91 21.04
N LEU A 246 18.70 9.67 21.49
CA LEU A 246 20.03 9.09 21.74
C LEU A 246 20.69 8.56 20.47
N ASP A 247 19.92 8.37 19.39
CA ASP A 247 20.43 7.80 18.14
C ASP A 247 21.07 8.83 17.21
N CYS A 248 21.02 10.13 17.58
CA CYS A 248 21.55 11.20 16.76
C CYS A 248 23.07 11.37 16.88
N ASP A 249 23.67 12.00 15.86
CA ASP A 249 25.06 12.43 15.95
C ASP A 249 25.24 13.41 17.12
N TYR A 250 26.41 13.34 17.78
CA TYR A 250 26.74 14.17 18.94
C TYR A 250 25.75 14.05 20.13
N ALA A 251 25.06 12.91 20.28
CA ALA A 251 24.08 12.70 21.37
C ALA A 251 24.61 13.07 22.76
N ASP A 252 25.88 12.78 23.08
CA ASP A 252 26.49 13.14 24.36
C ASP A 252 26.46 14.65 24.63
N ARG A 253 26.81 15.47 23.63
CA ARG A 253 26.77 16.94 23.73
C ARG A 253 25.34 17.46 23.87
N VAL A 254 24.39 16.84 23.16
CA VAL A 254 22.97 17.18 23.25
C VAL A 254 22.43 16.88 24.65
N LEU A 255 22.76 15.70 25.19
CA LEU A 255 22.39 15.29 26.54
C LEU A 255 23.02 16.20 27.60
N GLU A 256 24.28 16.58 27.45
CA GLU A 256 24.96 17.50 28.35
C GLU A 256 24.24 18.86 28.39
N ALA A 257 23.91 19.43 27.23
CA ALA A 257 23.16 20.68 27.15
C ALA A 257 21.75 20.57 27.76
N ALA A 258 21.05 19.46 27.51
CA ALA A 258 19.73 19.22 28.07
C ALA A 258 19.76 19.07 29.60
N ARG A 259 20.79 18.40 30.15
CA ARG A 259 21.02 18.29 31.60
C ARG A 259 21.40 19.62 32.22
N ALA A 260 22.25 20.41 31.55
CA ALA A 260 22.67 21.74 32.00
C ALA A 260 21.50 22.72 32.14
N ALA A 261 20.41 22.52 31.38
CA ALA A 261 19.18 23.30 31.53
C ALA A 261 18.48 23.09 32.88
N GLY A 262 18.79 22.01 33.63
CA GLY A 262 18.25 21.76 34.97
C GLY A 262 16.76 21.41 34.98
N ARG A 263 16.22 20.88 33.88
CA ARG A 263 14.81 20.53 33.69
C ARG A 263 14.65 19.00 33.60
N PRO A 264 13.46 18.44 33.87
CA PRO A 264 13.18 17.03 33.62
C PRO A 264 13.55 16.64 32.19
N LEU A 265 14.13 15.45 32.03
CA LEU A 265 14.69 14.94 30.77
C LEU A 265 14.10 13.56 30.47
N PHE A 266 13.63 13.36 29.25
CA PHE A 266 13.19 12.07 28.69
C PHE A 266 14.05 11.72 27.48
N THR A 267 14.57 10.50 27.45
CA THR A 267 15.37 10.02 26.31
C THR A 267 14.59 9.06 25.44
N PHE A 268 14.87 9.05 24.14
CA PHE A 268 14.28 8.08 23.23
C PHE A 268 15.30 7.50 22.25
N SER A 269 15.10 6.24 21.87
CA SER A 269 16.06 5.50 21.03
C SER A 269 15.47 4.23 20.42
N GLN A 270 16.02 3.80 19.30
CA GLN A 270 15.89 2.47 18.71
C GLN A 270 17.09 1.57 19.01
N LYS A 271 18.24 2.13 19.42
CA LYS A 271 19.51 1.41 19.62
C LYS A 271 19.81 1.16 21.09
N ASP A 272 19.49 2.11 21.96
CA ASP A 272 19.75 2.08 23.39
C ASP A 272 18.52 1.61 24.17
N GLN A 273 18.62 0.39 24.71
CA GLN A 273 17.57 -0.25 25.51
C GLN A 273 17.31 0.42 26.85
N GLU A 274 18.20 1.31 27.33
CA GLU A 274 18.04 2.04 28.59
C GLU A 274 17.29 3.37 28.42
N ALA A 275 16.96 3.76 27.18
CA ALA A 275 16.17 4.95 26.92
C ALA A 275 14.79 4.90 27.60
N ASP A 276 14.27 6.07 28.02
CA ASP A 276 12.95 6.17 28.65
C ASP A 276 11.84 5.69 27.70
N VAL A 277 11.99 5.98 26.40
CA VAL A 277 11.15 5.48 25.31
C VAL A 277 12.01 4.70 24.33
N TYR A 278 11.84 3.39 24.30
CA TYR A 278 12.64 2.49 23.47
C TYR A 278 11.79 1.73 22.44
N ALA A 279 12.18 1.74 21.16
CA ALA A 279 11.56 0.90 20.14
C ALA A 279 12.39 -0.34 19.80
N SER A 280 11.69 -1.43 19.51
CA SER A 280 12.25 -2.70 19.05
C SER A 280 11.32 -3.36 18.02
N GLN A 281 11.79 -4.44 17.38
CA GLN A 281 10.99 -5.27 16.47
C GLN A 281 10.32 -4.49 15.32
N VAL A 282 11.02 -3.48 14.80
CA VAL A 282 10.57 -2.67 13.66
C VAL A 282 10.49 -3.56 12.42
N ARG A 283 9.30 -3.65 11.83
CA ARG A 283 9.05 -4.49 10.65
C ARG A 283 7.95 -3.90 9.78
N LYS A 284 8.06 -4.10 8.47
CA LYS A 284 7.03 -3.73 7.50
C LYS A 284 5.93 -4.81 7.46
N ARG A 285 4.67 -4.40 7.36
CA ARG A 285 3.52 -5.28 7.12
C ARG A 285 2.59 -4.60 6.12
N GLY A 286 2.61 -5.02 4.87
CA GLY A 286 1.97 -4.28 3.78
C GLY A 286 2.60 -2.90 3.62
N ASN A 287 1.79 -1.85 3.60
CA ASN A 287 2.24 -0.46 3.56
C ASN A 287 2.52 0.15 4.94
N ASP A 288 2.28 -0.60 6.02
CA ASP A 288 2.48 -0.12 7.38
C ASP A 288 3.84 -0.53 7.97
N ILE A 289 4.28 0.23 8.96
CA ILE A 289 5.41 -0.09 9.82
C ILE A 289 4.88 -0.45 11.21
N LEU A 290 5.19 -1.65 11.68
CA LEU A 290 4.89 -2.12 13.04
C LEU A 290 6.17 -2.09 13.87
N PHE A 291 6.08 -1.63 15.11
CA PHE A 291 7.21 -1.57 16.03
C PHE A 291 6.72 -1.61 17.48
N ARG A 292 7.49 -2.25 18.35
CA ARG A 292 7.16 -2.41 19.77
C ARG A 292 7.86 -1.33 20.58
N VAL A 293 7.08 -0.53 21.31
CA VAL A 293 7.57 0.56 22.14
C VAL A 293 7.44 0.21 23.62
N ARG A 294 8.54 0.36 24.36
CA ARG A 294 8.61 0.30 25.81
C ARG A 294 8.74 1.72 26.35
N THR A 295 7.85 2.09 27.25
CA THR A 295 7.96 3.29 28.09
C THR A 295 7.98 2.90 29.56
N ARG A 296 8.07 3.87 30.47
CA ARG A 296 7.88 3.60 31.91
C ARG A 296 6.43 3.24 32.26
N ARG A 297 5.46 3.60 31.41
CA ARG A 297 4.02 3.43 31.65
C ARG A 297 3.43 2.22 30.93
N TYR A 298 3.96 1.84 29.76
CA TYR A 298 3.40 0.75 28.96
C TYR A 298 4.42 0.05 28.06
N LEU A 299 4.04 -1.12 27.56
CA LEU A 299 4.73 -1.88 26.53
C LEU A 299 3.72 -2.30 25.47
N ARG A 300 3.78 -1.67 24.29
CA ARG A 300 2.76 -1.85 23.24
C ARG A 300 3.40 -1.95 21.85
N GLU A 301 2.73 -2.63 20.93
CA GLU A 301 3.02 -2.53 19.50
C GLU A 301 2.24 -1.36 18.90
N PHE A 302 2.96 -0.47 18.20
CA PHE A 302 2.43 0.66 17.45
C PHE A 302 2.44 0.35 15.96
N ARG A 303 1.55 1.03 15.24
CA ARG A 303 1.41 0.98 13.79
C ARG A 303 1.54 2.39 13.24
N LEU A 304 2.46 2.57 12.30
CA LEU A 304 2.54 3.76 11.46
C LEU A 304 2.08 3.38 10.05
N THR A 305 1.23 4.21 9.50
CA THR A 305 0.73 4.11 8.12
C THR A 305 1.57 4.91 7.13
N MET A 306 2.53 5.70 7.62
CA MET A 306 3.49 6.41 6.79
C MET A 306 4.70 5.51 6.50
N PRO A 307 5.14 5.39 5.23
CA PRO A 307 6.30 4.60 4.84
C PRO A 307 7.62 5.22 5.33
N GLY A 308 8.73 4.49 5.18
CA GLY A 308 10.07 4.92 5.61
C GLY A 308 10.40 4.59 7.07
N LEU A 309 11.41 3.74 7.28
CA LEU A 309 11.82 3.29 8.61
C LEU A 309 12.25 4.44 9.55
N PHE A 310 12.76 5.55 8.99
CA PHE A 310 13.12 6.74 9.76
C PHE A 310 11.91 7.40 10.46
N ASN A 311 10.69 7.14 9.99
CA ASN A 311 9.49 7.66 10.64
C ASN A 311 9.23 7.04 12.01
N VAL A 312 9.87 5.91 12.33
CA VAL A 312 9.84 5.34 13.68
C VAL A 312 10.55 6.27 14.67
N GLU A 313 11.69 6.88 14.31
CA GLU A 313 12.38 7.83 15.20
C GLU A 313 11.54 9.09 15.46
N ASN A 314 10.91 9.61 14.41
CA ASN A 314 9.98 10.75 14.53
C ASN A 314 8.77 10.38 15.43
N ALA A 315 8.25 9.16 15.31
CA ALA A 315 7.19 8.69 16.17
C ALA A 315 7.66 8.50 17.63
N LEU A 316 8.88 8.02 17.85
CA LEU A 316 9.45 7.94 19.21
C LEU A 316 9.62 9.31 19.85
N ALA A 317 10.01 10.33 19.07
CA ALA A 317 10.06 11.70 19.56
C ALA A 317 8.67 12.19 20.01
N ALA A 318 7.63 11.96 19.21
CA ALA A 318 6.25 12.28 19.57
C ALA A 318 5.79 11.51 20.82
N ILE A 319 6.13 10.21 20.92
CA ILE A 319 5.84 9.39 22.10
C ILE A 319 6.56 9.92 23.34
N ALA A 320 7.84 10.31 23.23
CA ALA A 320 8.61 10.85 24.35
C ALA A 320 8.00 12.16 24.88
N VAL A 321 7.58 13.05 23.98
CA VAL A 321 6.82 14.26 24.36
C VAL A 321 5.49 13.88 25.03
N CYS A 322 4.77 12.89 24.52
CA CYS A 322 3.52 12.42 25.10
C CYS A 322 3.71 11.77 26.48
N GLU A 323 4.80 11.02 26.70
CA GLU A 323 5.19 10.51 28.01
C GLU A 323 5.47 11.64 28.99
N ALA A 324 6.25 12.64 28.56
CA ALA A 324 6.60 13.81 29.37
C ALA A 324 5.36 14.64 29.76
N LEU A 325 4.40 14.78 28.86
CA LEU A 325 3.15 15.54 29.07
C LEU A 325 2.00 14.70 29.64
N ASN A 326 2.26 13.43 29.97
CA ASN A 326 1.29 12.48 30.50
C ASN A 326 0.05 12.24 29.60
N ILE A 327 0.21 12.30 28.28
CA ILE A 327 -0.85 11.97 27.33
C ILE A 327 -1.17 10.46 27.41
N PRO A 328 -2.45 10.03 27.43
CA PRO A 328 -2.81 8.62 27.53
C PRO A 328 -2.36 7.79 26.32
N GLU A 329 -1.85 6.58 26.57
CA GLU A 329 -1.37 5.63 25.56
C GLU A 329 -2.36 5.41 24.41
N ARG A 330 -3.67 5.31 24.71
CA ARG A 330 -4.71 5.09 23.69
C ARG A 330 -4.74 6.21 22.64
N CYS A 331 -4.60 7.47 23.04
CA CYS A 331 -4.59 8.62 22.15
C CYS A 331 -3.31 8.62 21.30
N VAL A 332 -2.18 8.25 21.92
CA VAL A 332 -0.90 8.09 21.21
C VAL A 332 -1.02 7.01 20.12
N TYR A 333 -1.62 5.87 20.45
CA TYR A 333 -1.79 4.75 19.52
C TYR A 333 -2.71 5.10 18.35
N VAL A 334 -3.89 5.68 18.63
CA VAL A 334 -4.85 6.07 17.60
C VAL A 334 -4.32 7.22 16.76
N GLY A 335 -3.71 8.23 17.38
CA GLY A 335 -3.11 9.38 16.69
C GLY A 335 -2.03 8.96 15.70
N LEU A 336 -1.07 8.13 16.12
CA LEU A 336 -0.02 7.62 15.21
C LEU A 336 -0.56 6.74 14.08
N MET A 337 -1.62 5.96 14.34
CA MET A 337 -2.25 5.14 13.30
C MET A 337 -2.97 6.01 12.25
N LYS A 338 -3.61 7.11 12.67
CA LYS A 338 -4.33 8.03 11.78
C LYS A 338 -3.42 9.03 11.09
N ALA A 339 -2.23 9.30 11.65
CA ALA A 339 -1.39 10.39 11.20
C ALA A 339 -1.06 10.32 9.71
N ARG A 340 -1.21 11.48 9.07
CA ARG A 340 -0.77 11.78 7.70
C ARG A 340 -0.06 13.12 7.74
N VAL A 341 1.05 13.22 7.01
CA VAL A 341 1.78 14.48 6.84
C VAL A 341 1.57 14.91 5.40
N PRO A 342 0.82 16.00 5.14
CA PRO A 342 0.57 16.48 3.78
C PRO A 342 1.87 16.64 2.98
N GLY A 343 1.90 16.05 1.80
CA GLY A 343 3.00 15.95 0.83
C GLY A 343 4.31 15.38 1.36
N ARG A 344 4.29 14.51 2.38
CA ARG A 344 5.48 13.74 2.79
C ARG A 344 5.25 12.25 2.61
N MET A 345 5.95 11.66 1.65
CA MET A 345 5.92 10.24 1.31
C MET A 345 4.48 9.70 1.12
N GLU A 346 3.63 10.45 0.43
CA GLU A 346 2.29 9.98 0.11
C GLU A 346 2.35 8.95 -1.01
N ILE A 347 2.00 7.70 -0.70
CA ILE A 347 2.06 6.59 -1.64
C ILE A 347 0.68 6.34 -2.25
N TYR A 348 0.65 6.30 -3.58
CA TYR A 348 -0.50 5.94 -4.38
C TYR A 348 -0.10 4.82 -5.34
N SER A 349 -0.87 3.75 -5.41
CA SER A 349 -0.62 2.63 -6.32
C SER A 349 -1.84 2.39 -7.19
N ASN A 350 -1.62 1.92 -8.41
CA ASN A 350 -2.69 1.43 -9.27
C ASN A 350 -3.22 0.07 -8.75
N ALA A 351 -4.29 -0.46 -9.34
CA ALA A 351 -5.06 -1.59 -8.80
C ALA A 351 -4.27 -2.88 -8.54
N ASP A 352 -3.21 -3.15 -9.29
CA ASP A 352 -2.35 -4.35 -9.16
C ASP A 352 -0.96 -4.03 -8.56
N GLU A 353 -0.75 -2.80 -8.10
CA GLU A 353 0.50 -2.28 -7.53
C GLU A 353 1.71 -2.32 -8.48
N THR A 354 1.51 -2.49 -9.80
CA THR A 354 2.58 -2.44 -10.81
C THR A 354 3.19 -1.04 -10.88
N VAL A 355 2.36 -0.01 -10.81
CA VAL A 355 2.76 1.40 -10.83
C VAL A 355 2.48 2.00 -9.46
N THR A 356 3.54 2.48 -8.80
CA THR A 356 3.45 3.14 -7.50
C THR A 356 4.02 4.54 -7.58
N ALA A 357 3.24 5.56 -7.28
CA ALA A 357 3.67 6.94 -7.21
C ALA A 357 3.84 7.40 -5.76
N ILE A 358 4.93 8.10 -5.49
CA ILE A 358 5.27 8.71 -4.21
C ILE A 358 5.31 10.22 -4.43
N VAL A 359 4.40 10.94 -3.77
CA VAL A 359 4.32 12.40 -3.81
C VAL A 359 5.05 12.96 -2.58
N ASP A 360 6.09 13.77 -2.78
CA ASP A 360 6.89 14.36 -1.68
C ASP A 360 7.35 15.82 -1.93
N TYR A 361 7.30 16.67 -0.91
CA TYR A 361 7.87 18.03 -0.87
C TYR A 361 9.41 18.08 -0.88
N ALA A 362 10.09 17.00 -1.24
CA ALA A 362 11.54 16.98 -1.34
C ALA A 362 11.96 18.04 -2.36
N HIS A 363 12.81 18.99 -1.94
CA HIS A 363 13.22 20.12 -2.79
C HIS A 363 14.69 20.52 -2.55
N ASN A 364 15.47 19.68 -1.87
CA ASN A 364 16.90 19.89 -1.63
C ASN A 364 17.68 18.56 -1.71
N ARG A 365 19.00 18.66 -1.90
CA ARG A 365 19.94 17.55 -2.05
C ARG A 365 19.69 16.42 -1.05
N MET A 366 19.70 16.79 0.22
CA MET A 366 19.62 15.86 1.32
C MET A 366 18.26 15.14 1.40
N SER A 367 17.18 15.83 1.04
CA SER A 367 15.82 15.25 0.99
C SER A 367 15.72 14.23 -0.15
N PHE A 368 16.26 14.56 -1.33
CA PHE A 368 16.33 13.63 -2.47
C PHE A 368 17.14 12.38 -2.11
N GLU A 369 18.34 12.53 -1.53
CA GLU A 369 19.17 11.38 -1.13
C GLU A 369 18.45 10.45 -0.12
N THR A 370 17.68 11.04 0.80
CA THR A 370 16.90 10.28 1.77
C THR A 370 15.74 9.55 1.10
N LEU A 371 15.02 10.23 0.20
CA LEU A 371 13.92 9.68 -0.59
C LEU A 371 14.41 8.49 -1.43
N PHE A 372 15.46 8.68 -2.23
CA PHE A 372 16.02 7.60 -3.06
C PHE A 372 16.51 6.42 -2.24
N ARG A 373 17.19 6.65 -1.11
CA ARG A 373 17.62 5.56 -0.22
C ARG A 373 16.43 4.77 0.32
N SER A 374 15.34 5.44 0.70
CA SER A 374 14.11 4.76 1.14
C SER A 374 13.50 3.95 0.00
N VAL A 375 13.39 4.54 -1.19
CA VAL A 375 12.79 3.91 -2.36
C VAL A 375 13.57 2.65 -2.78
N GLN A 376 14.90 2.74 -2.85
CA GLN A 376 15.74 1.59 -3.20
C GLN A 376 15.65 0.45 -2.18
N ALA A 377 15.51 0.77 -0.89
CA ALA A 377 15.35 -0.22 0.16
C ALA A 377 13.95 -0.86 0.16
N GLU A 378 12.91 -0.07 -0.12
CA GLU A 378 11.51 -0.49 -0.04
C GLU A 378 10.96 -1.15 -1.31
N TYR A 379 11.52 -0.80 -2.47
CA TYR A 379 11.07 -1.25 -3.78
C TYR A 379 12.23 -1.84 -4.60
N PRO A 380 12.90 -2.89 -4.10
CA PRO A 380 14.05 -3.47 -4.79
C PRO A 380 13.66 -4.00 -6.18
N GLY A 381 14.45 -3.64 -7.19
CA GLY A 381 14.28 -4.11 -8.57
C GLY A 381 13.17 -3.44 -9.38
N ARG A 382 12.49 -2.42 -8.82
CA ARG A 382 11.54 -1.59 -9.59
C ARG A 382 12.26 -0.46 -10.32
N ARG A 383 11.75 -0.10 -11.50
CA ARG A 383 12.22 1.07 -12.27
C ARG A 383 11.86 2.36 -11.52
N ILE A 384 12.77 3.32 -11.40
CA ILE A 384 12.56 4.59 -10.71
C ILE A 384 12.40 5.71 -11.73
N VAL A 385 11.27 6.41 -11.70
CA VAL A 385 10.99 7.59 -12.55
C VAL A 385 10.81 8.81 -11.66
N THR A 386 11.56 9.89 -11.88
CA THR A 386 11.44 11.10 -11.05
C THR A 386 10.84 12.24 -11.86
N VAL A 387 9.80 12.88 -11.34
CA VAL A 387 9.13 14.05 -11.95
C VAL A 387 9.31 15.25 -11.03
N PHE A 388 10.01 16.30 -11.48
CA PHE A 388 10.27 17.49 -10.65
C PHE A 388 10.60 18.74 -11.44
N GLY A 389 10.55 19.88 -10.76
CA GLY A 389 10.96 21.20 -11.26
C GLY A 389 11.86 21.92 -10.25
N CYS A 390 12.17 23.19 -10.51
CA CYS A 390 12.79 24.09 -9.54
C CYS A 390 12.14 25.48 -9.61
N PRO A 391 12.17 26.26 -8.52
CA PRO A 391 11.68 27.62 -8.56
C PRO A 391 12.58 28.56 -9.39
N GLY A 392 11.95 29.59 -9.96
CA GLY A 392 12.66 30.64 -10.70
C GLY A 392 13.21 31.75 -9.82
N LYS A 393 14.33 32.34 -10.24
CA LYS A 393 15.07 33.44 -9.60
C LYS A 393 15.51 33.21 -8.15
N LYS A 394 15.31 32.02 -7.58
CA LYS A 394 15.71 31.64 -6.22
C LYS A 394 16.29 30.23 -6.20
N ALA A 395 17.16 29.97 -5.23
CA ALA A 395 17.71 28.65 -4.95
C ALA A 395 18.36 27.94 -6.17
N LEU A 396 19.12 28.68 -6.96
CA LEU A 396 19.76 28.22 -8.21
C LEU A 396 20.65 26.98 -8.00
N ASP A 397 21.36 26.90 -6.87
CA ASP A 397 22.21 25.75 -6.54
C ASP A 397 21.45 24.41 -6.54
N ARG A 398 20.13 24.44 -6.25
CA ARG A 398 19.28 23.25 -6.27
C ARG A 398 19.15 22.64 -7.66
N ARG A 399 19.22 23.44 -8.73
CA ARG A 399 19.09 22.93 -10.11
C ARG A 399 20.19 21.92 -10.42
N LYS A 400 21.41 22.23 -9.98
CA LYS A 400 22.56 21.34 -10.05
C LYS A 400 22.41 20.14 -9.14
N ASP A 401 22.21 20.40 -7.85
CA ASP A 401 22.19 19.35 -6.83
C ASP A 401 21.10 18.30 -7.11
N LEU A 402 19.87 18.75 -7.39
CA LEU A 402 18.75 17.85 -7.64
C LEU A 402 18.93 17.10 -8.96
N GLY A 403 19.42 17.77 -10.01
CA GLY A 403 19.70 17.14 -11.30
C GLY A 403 20.77 16.05 -11.22
N GLU A 404 21.85 16.27 -10.47
CA GLU A 404 22.89 15.26 -10.23
C GLU A 404 22.35 14.05 -9.46
N ILE A 405 21.53 14.27 -8.43
CA ILE A 405 21.03 13.17 -7.59
C ILE A 405 19.95 12.39 -8.33
N SER A 406 18.99 13.05 -8.95
CA SER A 406 17.94 12.38 -9.71
C SER A 406 18.52 11.60 -10.87
N GLY A 407 19.50 12.15 -11.60
CA GLY A 407 20.19 11.47 -12.68
C GLY A 407 21.00 10.26 -12.20
N LYS A 408 21.54 10.28 -10.98
CA LYS A 408 22.29 9.14 -10.44
C LYS A 408 21.41 7.96 -10.04
N TYR A 409 20.18 8.21 -9.57
CA TYR A 409 19.35 7.19 -8.92
C TYR A 409 18.06 6.82 -9.66
N SER A 410 17.68 7.59 -10.69
CA SER A 410 16.49 7.31 -11.51
C SER A 410 16.87 6.62 -12.82
N ASP A 411 15.96 5.83 -13.35
CA ASP A 411 16.04 5.33 -14.73
C ASP A 411 15.54 6.36 -15.74
N LEU A 412 14.58 7.21 -15.34
CA LEU A 412 14.06 8.32 -16.13
C LEU A 412 13.80 9.55 -15.25
N VAL A 413 14.17 10.73 -15.75
CA VAL A 413 13.84 12.02 -15.12
C VAL A 413 12.97 12.86 -16.05
N VAL A 414 11.78 13.22 -15.60
CA VAL A 414 10.85 14.12 -16.31
C VAL A 414 10.90 15.50 -15.65
N LEU A 415 11.38 16.50 -16.38
CA LEU A 415 11.54 17.86 -15.89
C LEU A 415 10.33 18.71 -16.27
N THR A 416 9.76 19.40 -15.28
CA THR A 416 8.52 20.15 -15.44
C THR A 416 8.51 21.45 -14.62
N GLU A 417 7.42 22.21 -14.70
CA GLU A 417 7.25 23.43 -13.92
C GLU A 417 7.08 23.19 -12.41
N GLU A 418 7.49 24.17 -11.61
CA GLU A 418 7.25 24.24 -10.15
C GLU A 418 6.81 25.67 -9.75
N ASP A 419 7.70 26.57 -9.35
CA ASP A 419 7.33 27.96 -9.12
C ASP A 419 8.27 28.83 -9.94
N SER A 420 8.15 28.71 -11.27
CA SER A 420 9.02 29.40 -12.23
C SER A 420 8.96 30.92 -12.06
N GLY A 421 7.84 31.45 -11.57
CA GLY A 421 7.67 32.88 -11.35
C GLY A 421 7.93 33.65 -12.66
N GLU A 422 8.76 34.67 -12.59
CA GLU A 422 9.11 35.50 -13.76
C GLU A 422 10.16 34.88 -14.69
N GLU A 423 10.79 33.76 -14.31
CA GLU A 423 11.77 33.07 -15.15
C GLU A 423 11.08 32.07 -16.08
N ASP A 424 11.63 31.88 -17.28
CA ASP A 424 11.07 30.93 -18.24
C ASP A 424 11.24 29.49 -17.75
N THR A 425 10.14 28.74 -17.73
CA THR A 425 10.12 27.35 -17.24
C THR A 425 11.04 26.45 -18.05
N LEU A 426 11.09 26.61 -19.38
CA LEU A 426 11.90 25.75 -20.23
C LEU A 426 13.38 26.01 -20.01
N ASP A 427 13.77 27.25 -19.74
CA ASP A 427 15.16 27.58 -19.41
C ASP A 427 15.59 26.93 -18.09
N ILE A 428 14.75 26.97 -17.05
CA ILE A 428 14.99 26.24 -15.79
C ILE A 428 15.15 24.74 -16.06
N CYS A 429 14.23 24.14 -16.81
CA CYS A 429 14.28 22.70 -17.13
C CYS A 429 15.53 22.34 -17.95
N ARG A 430 15.94 23.15 -18.93
CA ARG A 430 17.16 22.91 -19.73
C ARG A 430 18.42 22.96 -18.88
N GLU A 431 18.48 23.88 -17.92
CA GLU A 431 19.60 23.97 -16.99
C GLU A 431 19.71 22.68 -16.16
N ILE A 432 18.60 22.23 -15.55
CA ILE A 432 18.56 20.99 -14.77
C ILE A 432 18.92 19.78 -15.65
N ALA A 433 18.38 19.71 -16.86
CA ALA A 433 18.63 18.63 -17.82
C ALA A 433 20.13 18.44 -18.11
N SER A 434 20.91 19.52 -18.13
CA SER A 434 22.36 19.44 -18.34
C SER A 434 23.07 18.65 -17.24
N TYR A 435 22.62 18.77 -15.99
CA TYR A 435 23.17 18.04 -14.84
C TYR A 435 22.69 16.59 -14.79
N VAL A 436 21.44 16.33 -15.16
CA VAL A 436 20.88 14.98 -15.30
C VAL A 436 21.61 14.20 -16.40
N ALA A 437 21.82 14.83 -17.56
CA ALA A 437 22.55 14.26 -18.69
C ALA A 437 23.99 13.90 -18.30
N GLY A 438 24.63 14.70 -17.43
CA GLY A 438 25.96 14.42 -16.88
C GLY A 438 26.07 13.11 -16.08
N GLN A 439 24.93 12.52 -15.68
CA GLN A 439 24.86 11.22 -14.97
C GLN A 439 24.51 10.04 -15.88
N ASN A 440 24.37 10.24 -17.20
CA ASN A 440 23.91 9.23 -18.17
C ASN A 440 22.50 8.67 -17.90
N CYS A 441 21.61 9.48 -17.32
CA CYS A 441 20.21 9.13 -17.12
C CYS A 441 19.35 9.52 -18.33
N GLU A 442 18.30 8.76 -18.62
CA GLU A 442 17.27 9.18 -19.58
C GLU A 442 16.49 10.37 -19.01
N TRP A 443 16.17 11.36 -19.84
CA TRP A 443 15.41 12.51 -19.39
C TRP A 443 14.51 13.08 -20.48
N SER A 444 13.44 13.74 -20.06
CA SER A 444 12.52 14.49 -20.93
C SER A 444 12.09 15.80 -20.27
N ILE A 445 11.58 16.74 -21.06
CA ILE A 445 11.02 18.00 -20.59
C ILE A 445 9.57 18.06 -21.03
N GLU A 446 8.66 18.20 -20.07
CA GLU A 446 7.24 18.48 -20.28
C GLU A 446 6.87 19.65 -19.36
N PRO A 447 6.79 20.89 -19.88
CA PRO A 447 6.62 22.09 -19.05
C PRO A 447 5.25 22.16 -18.37
N ASN A 448 4.24 21.40 -18.82
CA ASN A 448 2.97 21.29 -18.11
C ASN A 448 3.06 20.21 -17.03
N ARG A 449 2.91 20.59 -15.75
CA ARG A 449 3.08 19.65 -14.63
C ARG A 449 2.11 18.48 -14.66
N GLY A 450 0.84 18.72 -14.96
CA GLY A 450 -0.16 17.67 -15.07
C GLY A 450 0.14 16.67 -16.19
N GLU A 451 0.53 17.18 -17.37
CA GLU A 451 0.90 16.32 -18.50
C GLU A 451 2.21 15.57 -18.24
N ALA A 452 3.20 16.17 -17.55
CA ALA A 452 4.42 15.49 -17.16
C ALA A 452 4.14 14.28 -16.25
N ILE A 453 3.28 14.46 -15.25
CA ILE A 453 2.84 13.38 -14.36
C ILE A 453 2.06 12.33 -15.15
N ARG A 454 1.14 12.74 -16.03
CA ARG A 454 0.35 11.84 -16.88
C ARG A 454 1.25 10.96 -17.76
N GLN A 455 2.20 11.56 -18.47
CA GLN A 455 3.16 10.85 -19.32
C GLN A 455 4.03 9.89 -18.51
N ALA A 456 4.48 10.30 -17.33
CA ALA A 456 5.26 9.44 -16.45
C ALA A 456 4.47 8.21 -15.99
N VAL A 457 3.19 8.38 -15.59
CA VAL A 457 2.32 7.28 -15.15
C VAL A 457 1.98 6.34 -16.30
N LEU A 458 1.47 6.88 -17.41
CA LEU A 458 1.02 6.07 -18.56
C LEU A 458 2.17 5.44 -19.34
N GLY A 459 3.38 6.00 -19.29
CA GLY A 459 4.59 5.44 -19.90
C GLY A 459 5.22 4.27 -19.13
N CYS A 460 4.63 3.84 -18.01
CA CYS A 460 5.14 2.71 -17.24
C CYS A 460 4.70 1.36 -17.83
N HIS A 461 5.65 0.61 -18.40
CA HIS A 461 5.42 -0.73 -18.98
C HIS A 461 6.03 -1.88 -18.16
N VAL A 462 6.74 -1.55 -17.09
CA VAL A 462 7.36 -2.48 -16.13
C VAL A 462 7.06 -2.00 -14.71
N PRO A 463 7.16 -2.87 -13.69
CA PRO A 463 6.96 -2.46 -12.30
C PRO A 463 7.83 -1.25 -11.95
N SER A 464 7.17 -0.13 -11.62
CA SER A 464 7.80 1.18 -11.52
C SER A 464 7.41 1.91 -10.23
N VAL A 465 8.33 2.72 -9.73
CA VAL A 465 8.11 3.69 -8.67
C VAL A 465 8.34 5.09 -9.23
N LEU A 466 7.32 5.93 -9.18
CA LEU A 466 7.37 7.31 -9.60
C LEU A 466 7.60 8.21 -8.37
N LEU A 467 8.57 9.12 -8.44
CA LEU A 467 8.84 10.12 -7.42
C LEU A 467 8.39 11.47 -7.96
N ILE A 468 7.20 11.92 -7.55
CA ILE A 468 6.66 13.22 -7.91
C ILE A 468 7.06 14.21 -6.81
N THR A 469 7.94 15.15 -7.11
CA THR A 469 8.53 16.03 -6.08
C THR A 469 8.42 17.51 -6.40
N GLY A 470 8.49 18.34 -5.36
CA GLY A 470 8.44 19.80 -5.42
C GLY A 470 7.16 20.37 -4.80
N LYS A 471 5.99 20.13 -5.42
CA LYS A 471 4.71 20.78 -5.09
C LYS A 471 3.84 20.02 -4.09
N GLY A 472 3.88 18.69 -4.09
CA GLY A 472 3.10 17.91 -3.14
C GLY A 472 1.59 18.17 -3.26
N ALA A 473 0.95 18.54 -2.16
CA ALA A 473 -0.48 18.84 -2.10
C ALA A 473 -0.82 20.30 -2.44
N GLU A 474 0.15 21.12 -2.89
CA GLU A 474 -0.11 22.52 -3.30
C GLU A 474 -1.07 22.58 -4.48
N THR A 475 -2.10 23.42 -4.37
CA THR A 475 -3.14 23.64 -5.39
C THR A 475 -2.93 24.94 -6.18
N ARG A 476 -1.73 25.53 -6.10
CA ARG A 476 -1.40 26.80 -6.75
C ARG A 476 -0.04 26.71 -7.41
N GLN A 477 0.16 27.44 -8.49
CA GLN A 477 1.38 27.44 -9.29
C GLN A 477 1.80 28.89 -9.56
N LYS A 478 3.05 29.28 -9.24
CA LYS A 478 3.51 30.65 -9.50
C LYS A 478 3.99 30.81 -10.96
N ARG A 479 3.25 31.59 -11.75
CA ARG A 479 3.59 31.93 -13.15
C ARG A 479 3.61 33.46 -13.32
N GLY A 480 4.74 34.00 -13.76
CA GLY A 480 5.00 35.44 -13.72
C GLY A 480 4.94 35.98 -12.29
N ASN A 481 4.05 36.95 -12.07
CA ASN A 481 3.83 37.58 -10.76
C ASN A 481 2.59 37.06 -10.03
N GLU A 482 1.87 36.09 -10.61
CA GLU A 482 0.59 35.61 -10.10
C GLU A 482 0.66 34.14 -9.67
N TYR A 483 -0.18 33.78 -8.70
CA TYR A 483 -0.46 32.39 -8.36
C TYR A 483 -1.73 31.96 -9.10
N VAL A 484 -1.61 30.89 -9.88
CA VAL A 484 -2.71 30.31 -10.66
C VAL A 484 -3.18 29.04 -9.98
N ASP A 485 -4.49 28.85 -9.85
CA ASP A 485 -5.06 27.61 -9.31
C ASP A 485 -4.78 26.43 -10.24
N THR A 486 -4.38 25.31 -9.65
CA THR A 486 -4.10 24.05 -10.36
C THR A 486 -4.48 22.86 -9.48
N PRO A 487 -4.88 21.72 -10.06
CA PRO A 487 -4.90 20.46 -9.32
C PRO A 487 -3.52 20.19 -8.68
N SER A 488 -3.52 19.55 -7.51
CA SER A 488 -2.30 19.16 -6.81
C SER A 488 -1.62 17.95 -7.48
N ASP A 489 -0.37 17.66 -7.12
CA ASP A 489 0.31 16.44 -7.58
C ASP A 489 -0.48 15.18 -7.16
N VAL A 490 -1.09 15.22 -5.98
CA VAL A 490 -1.95 14.16 -5.45
C VAL A 490 -3.16 13.93 -6.36
N ASP A 491 -3.85 15.01 -6.76
CA ASP A 491 -5.02 14.92 -7.64
C ASP A 491 -4.64 14.34 -9.00
N TYR A 492 -3.53 14.80 -9.58
CA TYR A 492 -3.01 14.30 -10.86
C TYR A 492 -2.66 12.81 -10.77
N VAL A 493 -1.85 12.42 -9.78
CA VAL A 493 -1.44 11.02 -9.60
C VAL A 493 -2.64 10.09 -9.47
N GLN A 494 -3.62 10.43 -8.63
CA GLN A 494 -4.82 9.60 -8.45
C GLN A 494 -5.68 9.52 -9.71
N ALA A 495 -5.79 10.62 -10.47
CA ALA A 495 -6.53 10.61 -11.73
C ALA A 495 -5.84 9.70 -12.76
N PHE A 496 -4.51 9.81 -12.91
CA PHE A 496 -3.79 9.09 -13.94
C PHE A 496 -3.49 7.63 -13.60
N LEU A 497 -3.39 7.26 -12.33
CA LEU A 497 -3.38 5.84 -11.93
C LEU A 497 -4.72 5.15 -12.26
N ARG A 498 -5.84 5.85 -12.10
CA ARG A 498 -7.15 5.34 -12.54
C ARG A 498 -7.25 5.25 -14.06
N GLU A 499 -6.74 6.26 -14.79
CA GLU A 499 -6.64 6.18 -16.26
C GLU A 499 -5.79 5.00 -16.71
N TYR A 500 -4.66 4.75 -16.02
CA TYR A 500 -3.79 3.60 -16.25
C TYR A 500 -4.56 2.28 -16.07
N ASP A 501 -5.29 2.12 -14.96
CA ASP A 501 -6.06 0.91 -14.69
C ASP A 501 -7.13 0.67 -15.76
N VAL A 502 -7.82 1.71 -16.23
CA VAL A 502 -8.81 1.61 -17.31
C VAL A 502 -8.14 1.18 -18.63
N GLN A 503 -6.99 1.77 -18.99
CA GLN A 503 -6.27 1.42 -20.22
C GLN A 503 -5.75 -0.02 -20.21
N HIS A 504 -5.45 -0.57 -19.03
CA HIS A 504 -4.90 -1.92 -18.86
C HIS A 504 -5.95 -2.95 -18.41
N GLY A 505 -7.23 -2.59 -18.35
CA GLY A 505 -8.32 -3.51 -17.99
C GLY A 505 -8.36 -3.93 -16.51
N LEU A 506 -7.67 -3.19 -15.64
CA LEU A 506 -7.52 -3.49 -14.20
C LEU A 506 -8.65 -2.88 -13.34
N ASP A 507 -9.66 -2.27 -13.94
CA ASP A 507 -10.79 -1.61 -13.27
C ASP A 507 -11.78 -2.57 -12.58
N GLY A 508 -11.50 -3.87 -12.59
CA GLY A 508 -12.33 -4.92 -12.00
C GLY A 508 -13.60 -5.27 -12.80
N MET A 509 -13.95 -4.49 -13.83
CA MET A 509 -15.10 -4.77 -14.69
C MET A 509 -14.88 -6.01 -15.54
N GLU A 510 -13.63 -6.34 -15.88
CA GLU A 510 -13.32 -7.58 -16.59
C GLU A 510 -13.77 -8.81 -15.81
N LYS A 511 -13.47 -8.88 -14.50
CA LYS A 511 -13.90 -9.99 -13.63
C LYS A 511 -15.41 -10.12 -13.59
N VAL A 512 -16.13 -9.00 -13.47
CA VAL A 512 -17.59 -8.97 -13.48
C VAL A 512 -18.15 -9.42 -14.84
N ARG A 513 -17.60 -8.92 -15.96
CA ARG A 513 -18.00 -9.32 -17.31
C ARG A 513 -17.76 -10.81 -17.56
N ASN A 514 -16.61 -11.33 -17.13
CA ASN A 514 -16.27 -12.75 -17.25
C ASN A 514 -17.25 -13.60 -16.45
N LEU A 515 -17.52 -13.26 -15.19
CA LEU A 515 -18.52 -13.97 -14.39
C LEU A 515 -19.92 -13.92 -15.03
N LEU A 516 -20.38 -12.73 -15.43
CA LEU A 516 -21.67 -12.55 -16.09
C LEU A 516 -21.79 -13.30 -17.43
N SER A 517 -20.69 -13.48 -18.17
CA SER A 517 -20.67 -14.26 -19.42
C SER A 517 -20.78 -15.77 -19.18
N ILE A 518 -20.31 -16.25 -18.03
CA ILE A 518 -20.27 -17.69 -17.69
C ILE A 518 -21.57 -18.14 -17.03
N LEU A 519 -22.22 -17.29 -16.22
CA LEU A 519 -23.45 -17.63 -15.50
C LEU A 519 -24.57 -18.23 -16.38
N PRO A 520 -24.89 -17.69 -17.58
CA PRO A 520 -25.90 -18.30 -18.45
C PRO A 520 -25.51 -19.70 -18.93
N ILE A 521 -24.22 -19.97 -19.13
CA ILE A 521 -23.72 -21.28 -19.55
C ILE A 521 -23.91 -22.28 -18.42
N LEU A 522 -23.50 -21.93 -17.20
CA LEU A 522 -23.67 -22.75 -16.01
C LEU A 522 -25.14 -23.10 -15.75
N ASN A 523 -26.03 -22.12 -15.90
CA ASN A 523 -27.47 -22.30 -15.71
C ASN A 523 -28.10 -23.30 -16.69
N ARG A 524 -27.53 -23.52 -17.88
CA ARG A 524 -28.02 -24.54 -18.82
C ARG A 524 -27.73 -25.97 -18.37
N HIS A 525 -26.72 -26.14 -17.52
CA HIS A 525 -26.26 -27.43 -17.06
C HIS A 525 -26.76 -27.79 -15.67
N GLU A 526 -27.39 -26.86 -14.94
CA GLU A 526 -27.97 -27.11 -13.62
C GLU A 526 -28.95 -28.31 -13.66
N GLY A 527 -28.80 -29.23 -12.71
CA GLY A 527 -29.61 -30.45 -12.61
C GLY A 527 -29.33 -31.51 -13.68
N LYS A 528 -28.45 -31.26 -14.66
CA LYS A 528 -28.07 -32.25 -15.68
C LYS A 528 -27.09 -33.26 -15.12
N THR A 529 -27.25 -34.52 -15.53
CA THR A 529 -26.37 -35.62 -15.11
C THR A 529 -25.19 -35.76 -16.07
N VAL A 530 -23.98 -35.78 -15.52
CA VAL A 530 -22.73 -36.04 -16.26
C VAL A 530 -22.01 -37.22 -15.65
N VAL A 531 -21.68 -38.20 -16.50
CA VAL A 531 -20.86 -39.34 -16.10
C VAL A 531 -19.46 -39.13 -16.62
N VAL A 532 -18.49 -39.09 -15.71
CA VAL A 532 -17.08 -38.88 -16.03
C VAL A 532 -16.32 -40.16 -15.76
N LYS A 533 -15.77 -40.75 -16.82
CA LYS A 533 -14.81 -41.83 -16.68
C LYS A 533 -13.45 -41.23 -16.34
N TYR A 534 -13.01 -41.46 -15.10
CA TYR A 534 -11.74 -40.98 -14.57
C TYR A 534 -10.66 -42.06 -14.72
N GLY A 535 -9.70 -41.82 -15.63
CA GLY A 535 -8.69 -42.78 -16.02
C GLY A 535 -7.64 -43.06 -14.93
N GLY A 536 -7.25 -44.33 -14.76
CA GLY A 536 -6.20 -44.73 -13.80
C GLY A 536 -4.78 -44.29 -14.18
N SER A 537 -4.57 -43.69 -15.34
CA SER A 537 -3.32 -43.00 -15.72
C SER A 537 -3.19 -41.63 -15.08
N ALA A 538 -4.30 -41.00 -14.68
CA ALA A 538 -4.35 -39.69 -14.00
C ALA A 538 -4.29 -39.80 -12.45
N ILE A 539 -4.60 -40.98 -11.90
CA ILE A 539 -4.71 -41.20 -10.46
C ILE A 539 -3.32 -41.53 -9.87
N GLY A 540 -2.69 -40.57 -9.17
CA GLY A 540 -1.45 -40.78 -8.40
C GLY A 540 -0.56 -39.54 -8.28
N ALA A 541 0.34 -39.54 -7.28
CA ALA A 541 1.18 -38.42 -6.83
C ALA A 541 2.18 -37.84 -7.87
N GLU A 542 2.21 -38.33 -9.10
CA GLU A 542 3.11 -37.86 -10.16
C GLU A 542 2.49 -36.82 -11.10
N ALA A 543 1.17 -36.57 -11.03
CA ALA A 543 0.53 -35.52 -11.82
C ALA A 543 0.37 -34.25 -10.97
N ALA A 544 1.41 -33.42 -10.90
CA ALA A 544 1.32 -32.07 -10.31
C ALA A 544 0.27 -31.16 -11.01
N LEU A 545 -0.34 -31.64 -12.11
CA LEU A 545 -1.24 -30.92 -13.01
C LEU A 545 -2.65 -31.56 -13.11
N ASP A 546 -2.98 -32.63 -12.36
CA ASP A 546 -4.34 -33.21 -12.42
C ASP A 546 -5.35 -32.33 -11.66
N THR A 547 -6.18 -31.66 -12.43
CA THR A 547 -7.23 -30.72 -12.00
C THR A 547 -8.63 -31.33 -12.09
N THR A 548 -8.75 -32.61 -12.44
CA THR A 548 -10.05 -33.27 -12.69
C THR A 548 -10.99 -33.21 -11.48
N LEU A 549 -10.49 -33.47 -10.28
CA LEU A 549 -11.33 -33.43 -9.08
C LEU A 549 -11.74 -31.99 -8.71
N GLN A 550 -10.91 -30.99 -9.06
CA GLN A 550 -11.27 -29.57 -8.94
C GLN A 550 -12.39 -29.22 -9.92
N ASP A 551 -12.32 -29.73 -11.16
CA ASP A 551 -13.39 -29.57 -12.15
C ASP A 551 -14.69 -30.22 -11.67
N VAL A 552 -14.63 -31.45 -11.15
CA VAL A 552 -15.81 -32.13 -10.59
C VAL A 552 -16.40 -31.32 -9.43
N ALA A 553 -15.56 -30.75 -8.57
CA ALA A 553 -16.01 -29.89 -7.49
C ALA A 553 -16.70 -28.63 -8.02
N ALA A 554 -16.11 -27.95 -8.99
CA ALA A 554 -16.71 -26.77 -9.63
C ALA A 554 -18.05 -27.09 -10.29
N LEU A 555 -18.14 -28.19 -11.06
CA LEU A 555 -19.39 -28.65 -11.68
C LEU A 555 -20.47 -28.96 -10.61
N ARG A 556 -20.06 -29.52 -9.47
CA ARG A 556 -20.99 -29.81 -8.37
C ARG A 556 -21.52 -28.53 -7.72
N MET A 557 -20.67 -27.52 -7.52
CA MET A 557 -21.03 -26.22 -6.94
C MET A 557 -22.03 -25.45 -7.81
N VAL A 558 -22.00 -25.65 -9.12
CA VAL A 558 -22.96 -25.04 -10.07
C VAL A 558 -24.24 -25.87 -10.26
N GLY A 559 -24.45 -26.89 -9.42
CA GLY A 559 -25.69 -27.68 -9.38
C GLY A 559 -25.75 -28.84 -10.37
N MET A 560 -24.63 -29.25 -10.98
CA MET A 560 -24.61 -30.43 -11.86
C MET A 560 -24.55 -31.74 -11.06
N ARG A 561 -25.19 -32.78 -11.60
CA ARG A 561 -25.25 -34.12 -11.00
C ARG A 561 -24.12 -34.98 -11.57
N VAL A 562 -22.97 -35.00 -10.91
CA VAL A 562 -21.77 -35.69 -11.42
C VAL A 562 -21.63 -37.09 -10.84
N VAL A 563 -21.39 -38.09 -11.69
CA VAL A 563 -21.00 -39.45 -11.30
C VAL A 563 -19.61 -39.74 -11.84
N LEU A 564 -18.70 -40.17 -10.98
CA LEU A 564 -17.35 -40.59 -11.37
C LEU A 564 -17.30 -42.12 -11.48
N VAL A 565 -16.83 -42.62 -12.63
CA VAL A 565 -16.48 -44.04 -12.79
C VAL A 565 -14.99 -44.14 -12.98
N HIS A 566 -14.29 -44.75 -12.03
CA HIS A 566 -12.83 -44.70 -12.04
C HIS A 566 -12.20 -46.01 -12.54
N GLY A 567 -11.03 -45.88 -13.18
CA GLY A 567 -10.14 -47.01 -13.43
C GLY A 567 -9.13 -47.21 -12.30
N GLY A 568 -8.20 -48.15 -12.50
CA GLY A 568 -7.10 -48.36 -11.56
C GLY A 568 -6.12 -49.44 -11.97
N GLY A 569 -5.97 -49.71 -13.27
CA GLY A 569 -5.17 -50.83 -13.77
C GLY A 569 -3.74 -50.87 -13.21
N LYS A 570 -3.07 -49.72 -13.08
CA LYS A 570 -1.73 -49.62 -12.47
C LYS A 570 -1.73 -50.07 -11.00
N HIS A 571 -2.77 -49.73 -10.24
CA HIS A 571 -2.93 -50.12 -8.83
C HIS A 571 -3.21 -51.62 -8.70
N ILE A 572 -4.01 -52.20 -9.59
CA ILE A 572 -4.22 -53.65 -9.63
C ILE A 572 -2.89 -54.36 -9.91
N THR A 573 -2.14 -53.92 -10.93
CA THR A 573 -0.82 -54.52 -11.24
C THR A 573 0.14 -54.40 -10.08
N ALA A 574 0.27 -53.21 -9.47
CA ALA A 574 1.14 -53.01 -8.33
C ALA A 574 0.75 -53.87 -7.11
N LEU A 575 -0.54 -54.16 -6.92
CA LEU A 575 -0.99 -55.05 -5.85
C LEU A 575 -0.72 -56.52 -6.17
N LEU A 576 -0.97 -56.95 -7.41
CA LEU A 576 -0.64 -58.31 -7.86
C LEU A 576 0.85 -58.60 -7.76
N ASP A 577 1.70 -57.65 -8.15
CA ASP A 577 3.15 -57.77 -8.05
C ASP A 577 3.59 -57.94 -6.58
N LYS A 578 2.97 -57.18 -5.65
CA LYS A 578 3.20 -57.33 -4.20
C LYS A 578 2.72 -58.68 -3.66
N LEU A 579 1.62 -59.20 -4.19
CA LEU A 579 1.06 -60.50 -3.83
C LEU A 579 1.73 -61.67 -4.59
N GLN A 580 2.69 -61.37 -5.47
CA GLN A 580 3.39 -62.33 -6.32
C GLN A 580 2.45 -63.13 -7.23
N VAL A 581 1.33 -62.53 -7.65
CA VAL A 581 0.38 -63.10 -8.60
C VAL A 581 0.73 -62.63 -10.02
N PRO A 582 0.95 -63.54 -11.00
CA PRO A 582 1.33 -63.15 -12.35
C PRO A 582 0.25 -62.31 -13.04
N THR A 583 0.63 -61.16 -13.59
CA THR A 583 -0.29 -60.35 -14.41
C THR A 583 -0.26 -60.83 -15.87
N ARG A 584 -1.41 -61.23 -16.41
CA ARG A 584 -1.59 -61.57 -17.84
C ARG A 584 -2.69 -60.73 -18.48
N PHE A 585 -2.44 -60.24 -19.69
CA PHE A 585 -3.43 -59.55 -20.51
C PHE A 585 -3.72 -60.36 -21.78
N GLU A 586 -4.99 -60.43 -22.16
CA GLU A 586 -5.45 -61.11 -23.38
C GLU A 586 -6.59 -60.29 -24.00
N ASN A 587 -6.48 -59.97 -25.29
CA ASN A 587 -7.43 -59.13 -26.03
C ASN A 587 -7.75 -57.78 -25.36
N GLY A 588 -6.79 -57.19 -24.63
CA GLY A 588 -6.96 -55.94 -23.91
C GLY A 588 -7.64 -56.05 -22.54
N TYR A 589 -7.99 -57.26 -22.10
CA TYR A 589 -8.54 -57.52 -20.77
C TYR A 589 -7.48 -58.16 -19.88
N ARG A 590 -7.52 -57.87 -18.58
CA ARG A 590 -6.71 -58.57 -17.59
C ARG A 590 -7.35 -59.92 -17.33
N VAL A 591 -6.65 -61.00 -17.62
CA VAL A 591 -7.09 -62.34 -17.22
C VAL A 591 -7.25 -62.32 -15.70
N THR A 592 -8.44 -62.60 -15.22
CA THR A 592 -8.81 -62.40 -13.82
C THR A 592 -9.19 -63.75 -13.22
N ASP A 593 -8.26 -64.45 -12.60
CA ASP A 593 -8.59 -65.57 -11.71
C ASP A 593 -9.07 -65.06 -10.34
N GLU A 594 -9.36 -65.96 -9.39
CA GLU A 594 -9.86 -65.56 -8.06
C GLU A 594 -8.89 -64.63 -7.32
N ALA A 595 -7.59 -64.95 -7.33
CA ALA A 595 -6.58 -64.11 -6.70
C ALA A 595 -6.48 -62.72 -7.37
N ALA A 596 -6.61 -62.67 -8.70
CA ALA A 596 -6.63 -61.43 -9.44
C ALA A 596 -7.91 -60.62 -9.21
N LEU A 597 -9.05 -61.28 -8.99
CA LEU A 597 -10.31 -60.63 -8.65
C LEU A 597 -10.24 -59.97 -7.27
N GLU A 598 -9.74 -60.69 -6.26
CA GLU A 598 -9.54 -60.13 -4.91
C GLU A 598 -8.63 -58.90 -4.94
N ALA A 599 -7.51 -58.99 -5.66
CA ALA A 599 -6.61 -57.86 -5.83
C ALA A 599 -7.27 -56.70 -6.61
N ALA A 600 -8.07 -56.99 -7.64
CA ALA A 600 -8.80 -55.97 -8.38
C ALA A 600 -9.81 -55.25 -7.48
N GLU A 601 -10.54 -55.99 -6.64
CA GLU A 601 -11.52 -55.45 -5.72
C GLU A 601 -10.87 -54.60 -4.63
N MET A 602 -9.76 -55.05 -4.03
CA MET A 602 -8.99 -54.27 -3.05
C MET A 602 -8.40 -53.00 -3.68
N ALA A 603 -7.82 -53.10 -4.87
CA ALA A 603 -7.21 -51.95 -5.53
C ALA A 603 -8.28 -50.93 -5.96
N LEU A 604 -9.35 -51.38 -6.60
CA LEU A 604 -10.38 -50.50 -7.14
C LEU A 604 -11.33 -50.01 -6.05
N SER A 605 -12.06 -50.90 -5.38
CA SER A 605 -13.14 -50.55 -4.45
C SER A 605 -12.65 -49.99 -3.11
N ALA A 606 -11.40 -50.28 -2.70
CA ALA A 606 -10.83 -49.74 -1.48
C ALA A 606 -9.76 -48.66 -1.74
N GLN A 607 -8.61 -49.00 -2.32
CA GLN A 607 -7.48 -48.06 -2.38
C GLN A 607 -7.78 -46.82 -3.25
N VAL A 608 -8.13 -47.03 -4.52
CA VAL A 608 -8.36 -45.93 -5.47
C VAL A 608 -9.65 -45.19 -5.13
N ASN A 609 -10.74 -45.92 -4.91
CA ASN A 609 -12.04 -45.34 -4.61
C ASN A 609 -12.02 -44.42 -3.38
N LYS A 610 -11.43 -44.87 -2.27
CA LYS A 610 -11.36 -44.07 -1.05
C LYS A 610 -10.35 -42.93 -1.13
N ALA A 611 -9.31 -43.05 -1.95
CA ALA A 611 -8.41 -41.93 -2.24
C ALA A 611 -9.15 -40.79 -2.95
N ILE A 612 -9.93 -41.09 -4.00
CA ILE A 612 -10.74 -40.10 -4.71
C ILE A 612 -11.74 -39.42 -3.76
N VAL A 613 -12.45 -40.21 -2.94
CA VAL A 613 -13.42 -39.66 -1.96
C VAL A 613 -12.73 -38.71 -0.97
N ARG A 614 -11.55 -39.07 -0.46
CA ARG A 614 -10.77 -38.20 0.43
C ARG A 614 -10.36 -36.91 -0.27
N ASP A 615 -9.95 -37.00 -1.52
CA ASP A 615 -9.45 -35.84 -2.26
C ASP A 615 -10.61 -34.90 -2.67
N LEU A 616 -11.80 -35.43 -2.96
CA LEU A 616 -13.04 -34.63 -3.07
C LEU A 616 -13.41 -33.95 -1.75
N ALA A 617 -13.28 -34.62 -0.60
CA ALA A 617 -13.58 -34.04 0.70
C ALA A 617 -12.65 -32.85 1.04
N ARG A 618 -11.39 -32.87 0.58
CA ARG A 618 -10.46 -31.72 0.71
C ARG A 618 -10.88 -30.51 -0.12
N LEU A 619 -11.69 -30.73 -1.15
CA LEU A 619 -12.30 -29.70 -1.99
C LEU A 619 -13.72 -29.35 -1.50
N GLU A 620 -14.07 -29.73 -0.26
CA GLU A 620 -15.38 -29.49 0.36
C GLU A 620 -16.57 -30.13 -0.38
N VAL A 621 -16.31 -31.18 -1.17
CA VAL A 621 -17.33 -31.95 -1.88
C VAL A 621 -17.58 -33.29 -1.18
N SER A 622 -18.86 -33.59 -0.93
CA SER A 622 -19.26 -34.85 -0.31
C SER A 622 -19.29 -35.98 -1.35
N GLY A 623 -18.19 -36.73 -1.46
CA GLY A 623 -18.10 -37.93 -2.29
C GLY A 623 -18.55 -39.20 -1.55
N VAL A 624 -19.23 -40.12 -2.25
CA VAL A 624 -19.56 -41.45 -1.72
C VAL A 624 -19.01 -42.53 -2.64
N GLY A 625 -18.09 -43.31 -2.10
CA GLY A 625 -17.40 -44.36 -2.83
C GLY A 625 -18.11 -45.70 -2.73
N ILE A 626 -18.55 -46.25 -3.87
CA ILE A 626 -19.26 -47.53 -4.00
C ILE A 626 -18.64 -48.42 -5.09
N SER A 627 -18.87 -49.72 -4.97
CA SER A 627 -18.62 -50.70 -6.00
C SER A 627 -19.84 -50.91 -6.90
N GLY A 628 -19.64 -51.34 -8.14
CA GLY A 628 -20.73 -51.83 -8.99
C GLY A 628 -21.54 -52.98 -8.36
N LYS A 629 -21.00 -53.73 -7.39
CA LYS A 629 -21.75 -54.74 -6.64
C LYS A 629 -22.77 -54.14 -5.66
N ASP A 630 -22.48 -52.96 -5.12
CA ASP A 630 -23.22 -52.40 -4.00
C ASP A 630 -24.66 -52.09 -4.42
N GLY A 631 -25.63 -52.62 -3.66
CA GLY A 631 -27.05 -52.48 -3.98
C GLY A 631 -27.49 -53.15 -5.30
N GLY A 632 -26.63 -53.97 -5.91
CA GLY A 632 -26.86 -54.56 -7.23
C GLY A 632 -26.76 -53.55 -8.37
N LEU A 633 -25.95 -52.49 -8.22
CA LEU A 633 -25.82 -51.40 -9.18
C LEU A 633 -25.45 -51.89 -10.59
N ILE A 634 -24.48 -52.77 -10.73
CA ILE A 634 -24.02 -53.35 -12.01
C ILE A 634 -24.08 -54.87 -11.91
N THR A 635 -24.83 -55.50 -12.80
CA THR A 635 -24.86 -56.95 -13.00
C THR A 635 -24.11 -57.31 -14.29
N ALA A 636 -23.31 -58.38 -14.26
CA ALA A 636 -22.53 -58.85 -15.38
C ALA A 636 -22.52 -60.38 -15.49
N VAL A 637 -22.22 -60.87 -16.68
CA VAL A 637 -21.93 -62.30 -16.94
C VAL A 637 -20.46 -62.48 -17.31
N VAL A 638 -19.93 -63.68 -17.16
CA VAL A 638 -18.56 -63.99 -17.61
C VAL A 638 -18.44 -63.72 -19.11
N LYS A 639 -17.50 -62.86 -19.50
CA LYS A 639 -17.31 -62.42 -20.88
C LYS A 639 -16.76 -63.53 -21.78
N ASP A 640 -15.76 -64.24 -21.27
CA ASP A 640 -15.11 -65.37 -21.94
C ASP A 640 -14.52 -66.27 -20.83
N PRO A 641 -14.86 -67.57 -20.79
CA PRO A 641 -14.26 -68.51 -19.84
C PRO A 641 -12.72 -68.48 -19.83
N ALA A 642 -12.07 -68.19 -20.96
CA ALA A 642 -10.60 -68.10 -21.04
C ALA A 642 -10.02 -66.89 -20.29
N LEU A 643 -10.82 -65.84 -20.08
CA LEU A 643 -10.42 -64.63 -19.35
C LEU A 643 -10.68 -64.73 -17.84
N GLY A 644 -11.33 -65.80 -17.36
CA GLY A 644 -11.72 -65.99 -15.97
C GLY A 644 -12.90 -65.09 -15.57
N ARG A 645 -12.80 -64.44 -14.40
CA ARG A 645 -13.78 -63.54 -13.78
C ARG A 645 -13.82 -62.14 -14.43
N VAL A 646 -13.65 -62.05 -15.75
CA VAL A 646 -13.84 -60.81 -16.51
C VAL A 646 -15.32 -60.70 -16.90
N GLY A 647 -15.95 -59.58 -16.56
CA GLY A 647 -17.39 -59.39 -16.74
C GLY A 647 -17.78 -58.64 -18.01
N SER A 648 -18.88 -59.06 -18.65
CA SER A 648 -19.65 -58.29 -19.62
C SER A 648 -20.94 -57.81 -18.96
N ILE A 649 -21.13 -56.49 -18.88
CA ILE A 649 -22.26 -55.87 -18.19
C ILE A 649 -23.57 -56.20 -18.93
N THR A 650 -24.58 -56.65 -18.18
CA THR A 650 -25.90 -57.01 -18.70
C THR A 650 -27.00 -56.07 -18.22
N ARG A 651 -26.89 -55.53 -17.00
CA ARG A 651 -27.88 -54.63 -16.40
C ARG A 651 -27.22 -53.63 -15.46
N VAL A 652 -27.74 -52.40 -15.44
CA VAL A 652 -27.41 -51.39 -14.43
C VAL A 652 -28.71 -50.92 -13.76
N ASP A 653 -28.73 -50.92 -12.43
CA ASP A 653 -29.85 -50.44 -11.62
C ASP A 653 -29.47 -49.11 -10.95
N PRO A 654 -29.96 -47.96 -11.47
CA PRO A 654 -29.45 -46.66 -11.05
C PRO A 654 -29.97 -46.21 -9.68
N ARG A 655 -30.87 -46.95 -9.01
CA ARG A 655 -31.55 -46.49 -7.79
C ARG A 655 -30.60 -45.97 -6.71
N VAL A 656 -29.48 -46.66 -6.47
CA VAL A 656 -28.48 -46.21 -5.49
C VAL A 656 -27.78 -44.93 -5.94
N LEU A 657 -27.46 -44.80 -7.23
CA LEU A 657 -26.86 -43.58 -7.79
C LEU A 657 -27.83 -42.40 -7.72
N THR A 658 -29.09 -42.60 -8.10
CA THR A 658 -30.13 -41.57 -8.01
C THR A 658 -30.31 -41.09 -6.58
N THR A 659 -30.37 -42.01 -5.61
CA THR A 659 -30.49 -41.67 -4.18
C THR A 659 -29.30 -40.83 -3.69
N LEU A 660 -28.07 -41.18 -4.08
CA LEU A 660 -26.88 -40.43 -3.71
C LEU A 660 -26.86 -39.03 -4.37
N LEU A 661 -27.18 -38.95 -5.65
CA LEU A 661 -27.23 -37.68 -6.39
C LEU A 661 -28.31 -36.74 -5.83
N ASP A 662 -29.48 -37.26 -5.49
CA ASP A 662 -30.56 -36.49 -4.85
C ASP A 662 -30.19 -36.03 -3.43
N GLY A 663 -29.31 -36.78 -2.76
CA GLY A 663 -28.86 -36.53 -1.39
C GLY A 663 -27.66 -35.62 -1.24
N ASP A 664 -27.16 -34.98 -2.29
CA ASP A 664 -26.06 -34.02 -2.16
C ASP A 664 -24.76 -34.52 -2.83
N PHE A 665 -24.66 -35.84 -3.00
CA PHE A 665 -23.38 -36.54 -3.08
C PHE A 665 -22.86 -36.71 -4.51
N VAL A 666 -21.53 -36.84 -4.64
CA VAL A 666 -20.86 -37.30 -5.87
C VAL A 666 -20.57 -38.81 -5.75
N PRO A 667 -21.29 -39.68 -6.47
CA PRO A 667 -21.00 -41.11 -6.45
C PRO A 667 -19.69 -41.41 -7.17
N VAL A 668 -18.82 -42.17 -6.53
CA VAL A 668 -17.54 -42.64 -7.10
C VAL A 668 -17.63 -44.16 -7.23
N VAL A 669 -17.75 -44.65 -8.46
CA VAL A 669 -18.07 -46.05 -8.78
C VAL A 669 -16.81 -46.79 -9.25
N SER A 670 -16.53 -47.94 -8.63
CA SER A 670 -15.53 -48.90 -9.11
C SER A 670 -16.18 -49.96 -10.04
N PRO A 671 -15.50 -50.41 -11.10
CA PRO A 671 -16.07 -51.31 -12.11
C PRO A 671 -16.00 -52.79 -11.71
N ILE A 672 -16.31 -53.10 -10.45
CA ILE A 672 -16.48 -54.46 -9.96
C ILE A 672 -17.98 -54.75 -9.92
N ALA A 673 -18.46 -55.65 -10.76
CA ALA A 673 -19.88 -55.97 -10.94
C ALA A 673 -20.29 -57.23 -10.17
N LEU A 674 -21.59 -57.39 -9.94
CA LEU A 674 -22.19 -58.59 -9.38
C LEU A 674 -22.43 -59.63 -10.49
N GLY A 675 -21.88 -60.83 -10.34
CA GLY A 675 -22.12 -61.99 -11.20
C GLY A 675 -23.46 -62.67 -10.91
N GLU A 676 -23.94 -63.49 -11.85
CA GLU A 676 -25.18 -64.27 -11.68
C GLU A 676 -25.08 -65.30 -10.54
N ASP A 677 -23.87 -65.74 -10.21
CA ASP A 677 -23.56 -66.64 -9.10
C ASP A 677 -23.44 -65.92 -7.74
N GLY A 678 -23.56 -64.59 -7.73
CA GLY A 678 -23.43 -63.76 -6.53
C GLY A 678 -22.00 -63.29 -6.23
N ASP A 679 -21.00 -63.76 -6.97
CA ASP A 679 -19.59 -63.37 -6.81
C ASP A 679 -19.25 -62.13 -7.67
N GLY A 680 -18.00 -61.69 -7.60
CA GLY A 680 -17.53 -60.52 -8.35
C GLY A 680 -17.09 -60.82 -9.78
N LEU A 681 -17.29 -59.83 -10.64
CA LEU A 681 -16.69 -59.79 -11.97
C LEU A 681 -15.95 -58.47 -12.19
N ASN A 682 -14.73 -58.56 -12.70
CA ASN A 682 -13.91 -57.42 -13.06
C ASN A 682 -14.33 -56.90 -14.45
N CYS A 683 -14.97 -55.73 -14.48
CA CYS A 683 -15.44 -55.10 -15.72
C CYS A 683 -14.49 -54.00 -16.19
N ASN A 684 -14.53 -53.70 -17.49
CA ASN A 684 -13.80 -52.57 -18.03
C ASN A 684 -14.43 -51.25 -17.55
N ALA A 685 -13.60 -50.28 -17.14
CA ALA A 685 -14.08 -49.00 -16.63
C ALA A 685 -14.80 -48.15 -17.70
N ASP A 686 -14.38 -48.24 -18.97
CA ASP A 686 -15.05 -47.54 -20.07
C ASP A 686 -16.45 -48.15 -20.31
N ASP A 687 -16.58 -49.48 -20.25
CA ASP A 687 -17.87 -50.18 -20.36
C ASP A 687 -18.80 -49.86 -19.18
N ALA A 688 -18.25 -49.80 -17.96
CA ALA A 688 -19.01 -49.42 -16.77
C ALA A 688 -19.50 -47.97 -16.83
N ALA A 689 -18.64 -47.03 -17.23
CA ALA A 689 -19.03 -45.62 -17.39
C ALA A 689 -20.13 -45.45 -18.43
N ARG A 690 -20.00 -46.15 -19.56
CA ARG A 690 -21.04 -46.19 -20.60
C ARG A 690 -22.36 -46.71 -20.07
N ALA A 691 -22.38 -47.91 -19.47
CA ALA A 691 -23.60 -48.53 -18.99
C ALA A 691 -24.28 -47.72 -17.86
N VAL A 692 -23.49 -47.07 -17.00
CA VAL A 692 -23.99 -46.14 -15.98
C VAL A 692 -24.62 -44.89 -16.61
N ALA A 693 -23.98 -44.30 -17.62
CA ALA A 693 -24.52 -43.14 -18.33
C ALA A 693 -25.84 -43.45 -19.04
N GLU A 694 -25.94 -44.62 -19.67
CA GLU A 694 -27.15 -45.10 -20.32
C GLU A 694 -28.29 -45.29 -19.30
N ALA A 695 -28.04 -45.97 -18.18
CA ALA A 695 -29.05 -46.21 -17.16
C ALA A 695 -29.53 -44.93 -16.47
N LEU A 696 -28.68 -43.91 -16.38
CA LEU A 696 -29.03 -42.61 -15.80
C LEU A 696 -29.67 -41.64 -16.81
N GLY A 697 -29.68 -41.96 -18.11
CA GLY A 697 -30.07 -41.00 -19.16
C GLY A 697 -29.21 -39.74 -19.10
N ALA A 698 -27.89 -39.90 -18.98
CA ALA A 698 -26.97 -38.80 -18.78
C ALA A 698 -26.98 -37.82 -19.97
N GLU A 699 -26.88 -36.52 -19.66
CA GLU A 699 -26.73 -35.47 -20.68
C GLU A 699 -25.39 -35.63 -21.40
N SER A 700 -24.33 -35.95 -20.63
CA SER A 700 -22.98 -36.08 -21.16
C SER A 700 -22.24 -37.26 -20.52
N LEU A 701 -21.57 -38.05 -21.35
CA LEU A 701 -20.58 -39.04 -20.94
C LEU A 701 -19.18 -38.55 -21.37
N VAL A 702 -18.27 -38.38 -20.42
CA VAL A 702 -16.93 -37.86 -20.69
C VAL A 702 -15.88 -38.91 -20.36
N PHE A 703 -15.07 -39.29 -21.34
CA PHE A 703 -13.90 -40.13 -21.16
C PHE A 703 -12.64 -39.27 -21.04
N LEU A 704 -12.04 -39.24 -19.84
CA LEU A 704 -10.73 -38.64 -19.63
C LEU A 704 -9.65 -39.67 -19.94
N THR A 705 -8.82 -39.35 -20.94
CA THR A 705 -7.80 -40.24 -21.49
C THR A 705 -6.44 -39.52 -21.60
N ASP A 706 -5.41 -40.25 -22.00
CA ASP A 706 -4.07 -39.72 -22.29
C ASP A 706 -3.85 -39.36 -23.76
N VAL A 707 -4.93 -39.33 -24.56
CA VAL A 707 -4.93 -38.93 -25.97
C VAL A 707 -5.88 -37.76 -26.20
N GLY A 708 -5.48 -36.81 -27.05
CA GLY A 708 -6.20 -35.56 -27.34
C GLY A 708 -7.44 -35.71 -28.24
N GLY A 709 -8.15 -36.84 -28.16
CA GLY A 709 -9.32 -37.14 -28.98
C GLY A 709 -9.11 -38.24 -30.03
N ILE A 710 -10.07 -38.34 -30.95
CA ILE A 710 -10.08 -39.27 -32.07
C ILE A 710 -9.23 -38.69 -33.20
N LEU A 711 -8.16 -39.39 -33.56
CA LEU A 711 -7.29 -39.04 -34.68
C LEU A 711 -7.72 -39.79 -35.95
N ILE A 712 -7.83 -39.09 -37.07
CA ILE A 712 -8.03 -39.70 -38.41
C ILE A 712 -6.75 -40.44 -38.85
N ASP A 713 -5.58 -39.97 -38.41
CA ASP A 713 -4.30 -40.65 -38.55
C ASP A 713 -3.63 -40.78 -37.18
N SER A 714 -3.51 -42.01 -36.69
CA SER A 714 -2.90 -42.32 -35.38
C SER A 714 -1.45 -41.84 -35.23
N HIS A 715 -0.76 -41.48 -36.32
CA HIS A 715 0.62 -40.98 -36.29
C HIS A 715 0.70 -39.46 -36.45
N ASN A 716 -0.43 -38.78 -36.62
CA ASN A 716 -0.49 -37.34 -36.80
C ASN A 716 -1.53 -36.69 -35.89
N SER A 717 -1.06 -36.12 -34.78
CA SER A 717 -1.91 -35.41 -33.81
C SER A 717 -2.69 -34.22 -34.39
N LYS A 718 -2.28 -33.67 -35.54
CA LYS A 718 -3.01 -32.60 -36.24
C LYS A 718 -4.30 -33.08 -36.92
N THR A 719 -4.56 -34.38 -36.91
CA THR A 719 -5.75 -34.99 -37.49
C THR A 719 -6.83 -35.30 -36.46
N ALA A 720 -6.73 -34.72 -35.26
CA ALA A 720 -7.77 -34.78 -34.24
C ALA A 720 -9.06 -34.16 -34.78
N VAL A 721 -10.19 -34.83 -34.51
CA VAL A 721 -11.51 -34.32 -34.86
C VAL A 721 -12.12 -33.65 -33.63
N ASP A 722 -12.44 -32.37 -33.70
CA ASP A 722 -13.02 -31.65 -32.56
C ASP A 722 -14.49 -32.07 -32.30
N HIS A 723 -15.28 -32.24 -33.37
CA HIS A 723 -16.69 -32.58 -33.29
C HIS A 723 -17.13 -33.45 -34.48
N MET A 724 -17.96 -34.46 -34.23
CA MET A 724 -18.62 -35.29 -35.27
C MET A 724 -20.00 -35.76 -34.81
N ASP A 725 -20.89 -36.07 -35.75
CA ASP A 725 -22.13 -36.80 -35.45
C ASP A 725 -21.92 -38.32 -35.57
N VAL A 726 -22.90 -39.11 -35.12
CA VAL A 726 -22.86 -40.57 -35.20
C VAL A 726 -22.64 -41.06 -36.63
N LYS A 727 -23.30 -40.44 -37.62
CA LYS A 727 -23.19 -40.84 -39.02
C LYS A 727 -21.75 -40.69 -39.53
N ARG A 728 -21.11 -39.56 -39.22
CA ARG A 728 -19.73 -39.28 -39.59
C ARG A 728 -18.77 -40.22 -38.88
N ALA A 729 -19.03 -40.54 -37.61
CA ALA A 729 -18.23 -41.52 -36.87
C ALA A 729 -18.29 -42.91 -37.53
N GLU A 730 -19.46 -43.35 -37.98
CA GLU A 730 -19.64 -44.62 -38.72
C GLU A 730 -18.92 -44.60 -40.08
N GLU A 731 -19.06 -43.52 -40.86
CA GLU A 731 -18.33 -43.35 -42.12
C GLU A 731 -16.81 -43.45 -41.93
N LEU A 732 -16.27 -42.83 -40.87
CA LEU A 732 -14.83 -42.86 -40.58
C LEU A 732 -14.35 -44.26 -40.15
N ILE A 733 -15.20 -45.06 -39.52
CA ILE A 733 -14.92 -46.47 -39.22
C ILE A 733 -14.97 -47.32 -40.50
N ASP A 734 -16.01 -47.16 -41.31
CA ASP A 734 -16.23 -47.97 -42.51
C ASP A 734 -15.18 -47.72 -43.59
N THR A 735 -14.71 -46.48 -43.69
CA THR A 735 -13.61 -46.08 -44.59
C THR A 735 -12.23 -46.55 -44.11
N GLY A 736 -12.12 -47.09 -42.89
CA GLY A 736 -10.87 -47.54 -42.29
C GLY A 736 -9.95 -46.41 -41.81
N LEU A 737 -10.43 -45.16 -41.83
CA LEU A 737 -9.69 -44.00 -41.30
C LEU A 737 -9.56 -44.07 -39.77
N ILE A 738 -10.61 -44.50 -39.07
CA ILE A 738 -10.50 -44.91 -37.67
C ILE A 738 -10.17 -46.40 -37.65
N ALA A 739 -8.94 -46.73 -37.25
CA ALA A 739 -8.44 -48.11 -37.23
C ALA A 739 -7.89 -48.52 -35.85
N GLY A 740 -7.66 -49.82 -35.68
CA GLY A 740 -7.03 -50.39 -34.49
C GLY A 740 -7.84 -50.23 -33.20
N GLY A 741 -7.15 -49.94 -32.09
CA GLY A 741 -7.74 -49.88 -30.75
C GLY A 741 -8.74 -48.74 -30.51
N MET A 742 -8.87 -47.79 -31.45
CA MET A 742 -9.86 -46.71 -31.36
C MET A 742 -11.26 -47.13 -31.82
N VAL A 743 -11.37 -48.09 -32.74
CA VAL A 743 -12.68 -48.55 -33.27
C VAL A 743 -13.62 -49.00 -32.14
N PRO A 744 -13.20 -49.81 -31.15
CA PRO A 744 -14.07 -50.19 -30.04
C PRO A 744 -14.53 -49.00 -29.19
N LYS A 745 -13.68 -47.99 -28.98
CA LYS A 745 -14.03 -46.78 -28.22
C LYS A 745 -15.09 -45.95 -28.94
N VAL A 746 -14.89 -45.70 -30.24
CA VAL A 746 -15.87 -44.93 -31.04
C VAL A 746 -17.19 -45.68 -31.17
N ARG A 747 -17.17 -47.01 -31.36
CA ARG A 747 -18.40 -47.82 -31.33
C ARG A 747 -19.11 -47.76 -29.98
N GLY A 748 -18.36 -47.72 -28.87
CA GLY A 748 -18.90 -47.52 -27.53
C GLY A 748 -19.59 -46.16 -27.38
N CYS A 749 -19.00 -45.09 -27.90
CA CYS A 749 -19.61 -43.75 -27.91
C CYS A 749 -20.90 -43.72 -28.75
N ILE A 750 -20.88 -44.28 -29.97
CA ILE A 750 -22.06 -44.35 -30.83
C ILE A 750 -23.20 -45.12 -30.14
N HIS A 751 -22.86 -46.22 -29.47
CA HIS A 751 -23.84 -47.02 -28.76
C HIS A 751 -24.48 -46.24 -27.60
N ALA A 752 -23.67 -45.52 -26.80
CA ALA A 752 -24.18 -44.70 -25.69
C ALA A 752 -25.18 -43.63 -26.17
N ILE A 753 -24.86 -42.97 -27.28
CA ILE A 753 -25.73 -41.95 -27.88
C ILE A 753 -27.04 -42.56 -28.35
N ARG A 754 -26.97 -43.69 -29.06
CA ARG A 754 -28.18 -44.43 -29.51
C ARG A 754 -29.04 -44.94 -28.36
N ALA A 755 -28.42 -45.19 -27.21
CA ALA A 755 -29.11 -45.61 -25.98
C ALA A 755 -29.68 -44.42 -25.17
N GLY A 756 -29.52 -43.18 -25.64
CA GLY A 756 -30.17 -41.99 -25.07
C GLY A 756 -29.25 -41.04 -24.30
N VAL A 757 -27.93 -41.25 -24.33
CA VAL A 757 -26.96 -40.27 -23.80
C VAL A 757 -26.90 -39.07 -24.76
N GLY A 758 -27.01 -37.84 -24.25
CA GLY A 758 -27.10 -36.63 -25.09
C GLY A 758 -25.86 -36.40 -25.96
N GLN A 759 -24.67 -36.49 -25.36
CA GLN A 759 -23.40 -36.41 -26.06
C GLN A 759 -22.31 -37.24 -25.38
N VAL A 760 -21.28 -37.61 -26.14
CA VAL A 760 -20.13 -38.35 -25.63
C VAL A 760 -18.83 -37.64 -26.03
N SER A 761 -17.95 -37.39 -25.07
CA SER A 761 -16.71 -36.65 -25.29
C SER A 761 -15.50 -37.47 -24.86
N ILE A 762 -14.43 -37.45 -25.67
CA ILE A 762 -13.13 -38.02 -25.34
C ILE A 762 -12.14 -36.87 -25.21
N LEU A 763 -11.67 -36.60 -23.99
CA LEU A 763 -10.83 -35.44 -23.68
C LEU A 763 -9.44 -35.88 -23.18
N ASP A 764 -8.44 -35.01 -23.37
CA ASP A 764 -7.12 -35.19 -22.76
C ASP A 764 -7.16 -34.79 -21.28
N GLY A 765 -7.02 -35.78 -20.40
CA GLY A 765 -6.98 -35.57 -18.95
C GLY A 765 -5.66 -34.98 -18.44
N ARG A 766 -4.65 -34.78 -19.30
CA ARG A 766 -3.39 -34.12 -18.93
C ARG A 766 -3.44 -32.60 -19.09
N VAL A 767 -4.44 -32.09 -19.79
CA VAL A 767 -4.67 -30.64 -19.96
C VAL A 767 -5.41 -30.14 -18.72
N GLU A 768 -4.90 -29.07 -18.12
CA GLU A 768 -5.55 -28.44 -16.96
C GLU A 768 -6.97 -28.00 -17.29
N HIS A 769 -7.88 -28.28 -16.37
CA HIS A 769 -9.28 -27.91 -16.43
C HIS A 769 -10.02 -28.37 -17.70
N SER A 770 -9.58 -29.47 -18.32
CA SER A 770 -10.13 -29.92 -19.61
C SER A 770 -11.61 -30.28 -19.55
N LEU A 771 -12.07 -30.85 -18.43
CA LEU A 771 -13.48 -31.16 -18.20
C LEU A 771 -14.30 -29.87 -18.06
N LEU A 772 -13.83 -28.91 -17.24
CA LEU A 772 -14.55 -27.67 -17.02
C LEU A 772 -14.59 -26.79 -18.28
N LEU A 773 -13.47 -26.66 -19.00
CA LEU A 773 -13.40 -25.94 -20.28
C LEU A 773 -14.40 -26.51 -21.29
N HIS A 774 -14.48 -27.84 -21.39
CA HIS A 774 -15.42 -28.52 -22.28
C HIS A 774 -16.88 -28.24 -21.88
N MET A 775 -17.22 -28.33 -20.59
CA MET A 775 -18.58 -28.03 -20.10
C MET A 775 -18.96 -26.55 -20.29
N LEU A 776 -17.99 -25.64 -20.28
CA LEU A 776 -18.20 -24.21 -20.56
C LEU A 776 -18.30 -23.88 -22.05
N GLY A 777 -18.25 -24.88 -22.94
CA GLY A 777 -18.27 -24.67 -24.40
C GLY A 777 -17.02 -23.97 -24.93
N GLN A 778 -15.93 -23.97 -24.16
CA GLN A 778 -14.64 -23.45 -24.58
C GLN A 778 -13.85 -24.53 -25.35
N ARG A 779 -12.79 -24.12 -26.05
CA ARG A 779 -11.91 -25.08 -26.75
C ARG A 779 -11.18 -25.95 -25.73
N ALA A 780 -11.62 -27.20 -25.61
CA ALA A 780 -10.88 -28.26 -24.94
C ALA A 780 -10.28 -29.21 -25.99
N SER A 781 -9.08 -29.74 -25.72
CA SER A 781 -8.45 -30.73 -26.60
C SER A 781 -9.18 -32.08 -26.47
N GLY A 782 -9.90 -32.49 -27.51
CA GLY A 782 -10.68 -33.72 -27.52
C GLY A 782 -11.68 -33.80 -28.66
N THR A 783 -12.47 -34.87 -28.68
CA THR A 783 -13.54 -35.10 -29.66
C THR A 783 -14.88 -35.21 -28.97
N THR A 784 -15.88 -34.46 -29.44
CA THR A 784 -17.28 -34.60 -29.04
C THR A 784 -18.09 -35.30 -30.11
N ILE A 785 -18.88 -36.30 -29.73
CA ILE A 785 -19.80 -37.03 -30.59
C ILE A 785 -21.24 -36.76 -30.16
N THR A 786 -22.08 -36.39 -31.13
CA THR A 786 -23.51 -36.11 -30.93
C THR A 786 -24.38 -37.00 -31.82
N GLY A 787 -25.66 -37.14 -31.45
CA GLY A 787 -26.63 -38.06 -32.09
C GLY A 787 -27.21 -37.60 -33.41
#